data_AF-A0A386ZPA4-F1
#
_entry.id   AF-A0A386ZPA4-F1
#
_cell.length_a   1.000
_cell.length_b   1.000
_cell.length_c   1.000
_cell.angle_alpha   90.00
_cell.angle_beta   90.00
_cell.angle_gamma   90.00
#
_symmetry.space_group_name_H-M   'P 1'
#
loop_
_entity.id
_entity.type
_entity.pdbx_description
1 polymer ?
#
loop_
_entity_poly.entity_id
_entity_poly.type
_entity_poly.pdbx_seq_one_letter_code
_entity_poly.pdbx_strand_id
1 'polypeptide(L)'
;MPWATRALGLTLHHAESAVPEGDWRIGDLIEPGLRRNPRRAHLLVSTVLGKHLPTDPYRVLDAGNRLGDLVAEALTRAKRSAGDAGHGVAQPGSEAVVLGFAETATGLGHTVAARIRARCYLHSTRRDVAAADTLAGFEEGHSHATSHLLQPMPAAIFDNDVPMVLVDDEISTGATALDAIRALHTSSPRRHYVLASLVDMRTESDRRAFESAAAELGARIDTVCLASGSTELPADLVDAVAALPDPVLNPTAERRGDCVRVELPWPHDVPDGGRHGFLDSDALPFEAAVRDAVTALLPDLESIRAAGGPPRPVIVIAHEELMYLPLRIAAALADNGIPTRYQTTTRSPAYVLDEPGYPLRRGFRFTAPEPDAEAPRFLYNACWPDRSADPVDPVLLVIVDSPADTETLTAAGGLVDVLTAPGSDVLLAVVPCADPRALAATRTSSTARDSGPGRFGQALPEPLYGPEFGSYARDEVAWLLTDLSGVALEADVAERERRIQAGVAHYAESLPVEYQPDAAYRELFDTVLAESAERLALAVATVAELVVAERGSEVVLVSLARAGTPVGVLMRRWLRTRGIDAPHYAVSIVRDRGIDAAALDYLARHHDPKTVVFVDGWTGKGAITRELADALAEYEKAGGARFDPELAVLADPGGCVRTYGTRDDFLIASACLNSTVSGLVSRTVLNDRLIAPGQFHGAKFYRELAGQDVSGRLLDAVSDCFDRVRPRVGAQVRALLAADRTPTWAGWASVERVRAHYGISSVNFVKPGVGETTRVLLRRVPWRVLVRVADAPEHAHIRLLAAARGVPVEVVPDLAYACMGLIKDMKG
;
A
#
# COMPACT_ATOMS: atom_id res chain seq x y z
N MET A 1 -8.96 -12.68 50.02
CA MET A 1 -9.57 -13.79 49.26
C MET A 1 -10.49 -13.19 48.20
N PRO A 2 -10.35 -13.57 46.92
CA PRO A 2 -11.20 -13.07 45.83
C PRO A 2 -12.69 -13.32 46.09
N TRP A 3 -13.54 -12.42 45.60
CA TRP A 3 -14.99 -12.50 45.80
C TRP A 3 -15.56 -13.77 45.19
N ALA A 4 -15.19 -14.14 43.95
CA ALA A 4 -15.74 -15.32 43.29
C ALA A 4 -15.34 -16.64 43.99
N THR A 5 -14.16 -16.70 44.60
CA THR A 5 -13.76 -17.82 45.45
C THR A 5 -14.62 -17.90 46.71
N ARG A 6 -14.84 -16.76 47.38
CA ARG A 6 -15.63 -16.70 48.62
C ARG A 6 -17.11 -16.95 48.41
N ALA A 7 -17.69 -16.36 47.37
CA ALA A 7 -19.12 -16.36 47.12
C ALA A 7 -19.56 -17.58 46.33
N LEU A 8 -18.73 -18.05 45.40
CA LEU A 8 -19.10 -19.08 44.43
C LEU A 8 -18.17 -20.30 44.44
N GLY A 9 -17.13 -20.36 45.27
CA GLY A 9 -16.23 -21.52 45.33
C GLY A 9 -15.25 -21.68 44.15
N LEU A 10 -15.21 -20.73 43.21
CA LEU A 10 -14.25 -20.71 42.09
C LEU A 10 -12.82 -20.54 42.63
N THR A 11 -12.02 -21.60 42.59
CA THR A 11 -10.69 -21.63 43.21
C THR A 11 -9.59 -21.87 42.17
N LEU A 12 -8.48 -21.13 42.31
CA LEU A 12 -7.29 -21.30 41.49
C LEU A 12 -6.18 -21.89 42.36
N HIS A 13 -5.58 -22.98 41.90
CA HIS A 13 -4.51 -23.68 42.59
C HIS A 13 -3.19 -23.44 41.86
N HIS A 14 -2.14 -23.11 42.63
CA HIS A 14 -0.79 -22.97 42.11
C HIS A 14 -0.02 -24.28 42.26
N ALA A 15 0.64 -24.73 41.19
CA ALA A 15 1.53 -25.88 41.24
C ALA A 15 3.00 -25.45 41.25
N GLU A 16 3.44 -24.76 40.20
CA GLU A 16 4.85 -24.37 39.99
C GLU A 16 4.96 -23.05 39.22
N SER A 17 6.07 -22.35 39.40
CA SER A 17 6.45 -21.16 38.63
C SER A 17 7.77 -21.46 37.92
N ALA A 18 7.86 -21.13 36.63
CA ALA A 18 9.10 -21.30 35.85
C ALA A 18 10.15 -20.24 36.21
N VAL A 19 9.72 -19.14 36.84
CA VAL A 19 10.57 -18.01 37.22
C VAL A 19 10.83 -18.07 38.74
N PRO A 20 12.08 -18.26 39.21
CA PRO A 20 12.39 -18.45 40.64
C PRO A 20 12.25 -17.20 41.51
N GLU A 21 12.32 -16.01 40.92
CA GLU A 21 12.34 -14.71 41.62
C GLU A 21 11.13 -13.84 41.23
N GLY A 22 10.31 -13.44 42.22
CA GLY A 22 9.22 -12.45 42.07
C GLY A 22 7.78 -12.97 42.29
N ASP A 23 6.82 -12.05 42.25
CA ASP A 23 5.37 -12.29 42.36
C ASP A 23 4.79 -12.82 41.03
N TRP A 24 5.16 -14.05 40.65
CA TRP A 24 4.75 -14.72 39.40
C TRP A 24 3.97 -16.01 39.62
N ARG A 25 3.26 -16.13 40.75
CA ARG A 25 2.36 -17.26 40.99
C ARG A 25 1.05 -17.06 40.25
N ILE A 26 0.24 -18.12 40.15
CA ILE A 26 -1.09 -18.07 39.52
C ILE A 26 -1.92 -16.88 40.06
N GLY A 27 -1.95 -16.67 41.38
CA GLY A 27 -2.70 -15.58 42.00
C GLY A 27 -2.15 -14.17 41.75
N ASP A 28 -0.90 -14.05 41.28
CA ASP A 28 -0.27 -12.77 40.91
C ASP A 28 -0.46 -12.43 39.42
N LEU A 29 -0.78 -13.45 38.61
CA LEU A 29 -0.96 -13.39 37.16
C LEU A 29 -2.41 -13.26 36.73
N ILE A 30 -3.33 -13.88 37.49
CA ILE A 30 -4.76 -13.93 37.17
C ILE A 30 -5.63 -13.88 38.44
N GLU A 31 -6.82 -13.29 38.28
CA GLU A 31 -7.88 -13.29 39.29
C GLU A 31 -9.15 -14.00 38.79
N PRO A 32 -9.90 -14.68 39.69
CA PRO A 32 -11.20 -15.26 39.37
C PRO A 32 -12.25 -14.21 38.99
N GLY A 33 -12.64 -14.17 37.71
CA GLY A 33 -13.76 -13.38 37.18
C GLY A 33 -14.87 -14.27 36.63
N LEU A 34 -15.95 -13.61 36.17
CA LEU A 34 -17.14 -14.29 35.67
C LEU A 34 -17.59 -13.75 34.32
N ARG A 35 -18.39 -14.55 33.61
CA ARG A 35 -19.15 -14.14 32.42
C ARG A 35 -20.48 -14.88 32.37
N ARG A 36 -21.50 -14.24 31.79
CA ARG A 36 -22.80 -14.89 31.57
C ARG A 36 -22.75 -15.72 30.30
N ASN A 37 -22.41 -17.00 30.44
CA ASN A 37 -22.37 -17.95 29.33
C ASN A 37 -22.87 -19.32 29.81
N PRO A 38 -23.79 -19.97 29.06
CA PRO A 38 -24.44 -21.21 29.49
C PRO A 38 -23.52 -22.44 29.50
N ARG A 39 -22.32 -22.34 28.90
CA ARG A 39 -21.34 -23.44 28.84
C ARG A 39 -20.11 -23.20 29.72
N ARG A 40 -19.68 -21.95 29.90
CA ARG A 40 -18.46 -21.61 30.66
C ARG A 40 -18.62 -20.25 31.35
N ALA A 41 -18.99 -20.27 32.63
CA ALA A 41 -19.30 -19.07 33.41
C ALA A 41 -18.10 -18.42 34.13
N HIS A 42 -16.95 -19.11 34.21
CA HIS A 42 -15.72 -18.53 34.73
C HIS A 42 -14.96 -17.74 33.66
N LEU A 43 -14.15 -16.78 34.11
CA LEU A 43 -13.18 -16.01 33.33
C LEU A 43 -11.91 -15.86 34.18
N LEU A 44 -10.73 -16.05 33.60
CA LEU A 44 -9.47 -15.74 34.29
C LEU A 44 -9.05 -14.32 33.89
N VAL A 45 -9.11 -13.39 34.84
CA VAL A 45 -8.81 -11.99 34.59
C VAL A 45 -7.33 -11.75 34.79
N SER A 46 -6.58 -11.54 33.71
CA SER A 46 -5.15 -11.21 33.82
C SER A 46 -4.91 -9.89 34.56
N THR A 47 -3.98 -9.92 35.51
CA THR A 47 -3.45 -8.79 36.27
C THR A 47 -2.17 -8.20 35.66
N VAL A 48 -1.67 -8.82 34.59
CA VAL A 48 -0.39 -8.47 33.95
C VAL A 48 -0.51 -8.11 32.48
N LEU A 49 -1.68 -8.24 31.85
CA LEU A 49 -1.83 -7.96 30.41
C LEU A 49 -2.40 -6.57 30.09
N GLY A 50 -2.97 -5.87 31.06
CA GLY A 50 -3.75 -4.67 30.75
C GLY A 50 -5.06 -4.96 30.00
N LYS A 51 -5.53 -6.21 29.91
CA LYS A 51 -6.75 -6.51 29.12
C LYS A 51 -8.01 -5.94 29.77
N HIS A 52 -8.22 -6.27 31.06
CA HIS A 52 -9.42 -5.85 31.80
C HIS A 52 -9.12 -4.89 32.96
N LEU A 53 -7.85 -4.80 33.37
CA LEU A 53 -7.41 -4.00 34.51
C LEU A 53 -6.38 -2.97 34.04
N PRO A 54 -6.50 -1.68 34.43
CA PRO A 54 -5.43 -0.71 34.25
C PRO A 54 -4.14 -1.19 34.93
N THR A 55 -3.14 -1.56 34.14
CA THR A 55 -1.92 -2.22 34.59
C THR A 55 -0.71 -1.33 34.36
N ASP A 56 0.31 -1.42 35.21
CA ASP A 56 1.58 -0.74 34.96
C ASP A 56 2.18 -1.23 33.63
N PRO A 57 2.48 -0.35 32.65
CA PRO A 57 3.03 -0.77 31.36
C PRO A 57 4.33 -1.58 31.50
N TYR A 58 5.16 -1.31 32.51
CA TYR A 58 6.37 -2.08 32.76
C TYR A 58 6.10 -3.49 33.28
N ARG A 59 5.00 -3.68 34.03
CA ARG A 59 4.56 -5.01 34.46
C ARG A 59 4.08 -5.84 33.27
N VAL A 60 3.40 -5.20 32.31
CA VAL A 60 2.97 -5.86 31.06
C VAL A 60 4.17 -6.26 30.21
N LEU A 61 5.13 -5.35 30.03
CA LEU A 61 6.37 -5.62 29.31
C LEU A 61 7.21 -6.72 30.01
N ASP A 62 7.33 -6.69 31.34
CA ASP A 62 8.10 -7.70 32.09
C ASP A 62 7.48 -9.10 31.96
N ALA A 63 6.15 -9.21 32.00
CA ALA A 63 5.45 -10.48 31.80
C ALA A 63 5.79 -11.10 30.43
N GLY A 64 5.68 -10.30 29.36
CA GLY A 64 6.03 -10.76 28.01
C GLY A 64 7.53 -11.03 27.82
N ASN A 65 8.40 -10.23 28.43
CA ASN A 65 9.85 -10.44 28.38
C ASN A 65 10.28 -11.73 29.07
N ARG A 66 9.75 -12.02 30.26
CA ARG A 66 10.04 -13.28 30.97
C ARG A 66 9.53 -14.49 30.20
N LEU A 67 8.34 -14.38 29.59
CA LEU A 67 7.84 -15.43 28.72
C LEU A 67 8.73 -15.62 27.49
N GLY A 68 9.23 -14.52 26.90
CA GLY A 68 10.22 -14.54 25.83
C GLY A 68 11.54 -15.21 26.22
N ASP A 69 12.02 -14.99 27.44
CA ASP A 69 13.22 -15.68 27.95
C ASP A 69 13.02 -17.20 28.00
N LEU A 70 11.86 -17.67 28.48
CA LEU A 70 11.52 -19.10 28.48
C LEU A 70 11.41 -19.68 27.06
N VAL A 71 10.85 -18.91 26.12
CA VAL A 71 10.79 -19.30 24.69
C VAL A 71 12.22 -19.43 24.13
N ALA A 72 13.10 -18.47 24.37
CA ALA A 72 14.49 -18.51 23.92
C ALA A 72 15.24 -19.73 24.50
N GLU A 73 15.01 -20.08 25.76
CA GLU A 73 15.55 -21.29 26.39
C GLU A 73 15.05 -22.57 25.71
N ALA A 74 13.74 -22.65 25.42
CA ALA A 74 13.16 -23.80 24.72
C ALA A 74 13.76 -23.99 23.31
N LEU A 75 13.87 -22.90 22.54
CA LEU A 75 14.50 -22.90 21.21
C LEU A 75 15.99 -23.31 21.29
N THR A 76 16.73 -22.79 22.26
CA THR A 76 18.14 -23.16 22.50
C THR A 76 18.29 -24.65 22.81
N ARG A 77 17.44 -25.18 23.69
CA ARG A 77 17.44 -26.59 24.09
C ARG A 77 17.19 -27.49 22.89
N ALA A 78 16.22 -27.13 22.05
CA ALA A 78 15.92 -27.86 20.83
C ALA A 78 17.09 -27.88 19.84
N LYS A 79 17.75 -26.75 19.58
CA LYS A 79 18.96 -26.67 18.74
C LYS A 79 20.08 -27.57 19.25
N ARG A 80 20.35 -27.55 20.57
CA ARG A 80 21.37 -28.42 21.20
C ARG A 80 21.05 -29.91 21.04
N SER A 81 19.78 -30.29 21.23
CA SER A 81 19.34 -31.69 21.05
C SER A 81 19.44 -32.17 19.60
N ALA A 82 19.39 -31.27 18.62
CA ALA A 82 19.50 -31.59 17.20
C ALA A 82 20.95 -31.77 16.70
N GLY A 83 21.96 -31.58 17.56
CA GLY A 83 23.38 -31.76 17.21
C GLY A 83 24.02 -30.60 16.44
N ASP A 84 23.32 -29.47 16.33
CA ASP A 84 23.78 -28.29 15.58
C ASP A 84 24.65 -27.39 16.47
N ALA A 85 25.89 -27.82 16.71
CA ALA A 85 26.84 -27.16 17.61
C ALA A 85 27.85 -26.24 16.88
N GLY A 86 27.57 -25.80 15.64
CA GLY A 86 28.56 -25.18 14.77
C GLY A 86 28.31 -23.72 14.33
N HIS A 87 29.15 -22.81 14.86
CA HIS A 87 29.63 -21.57 14.23
C HIS A 87 28.62 -20.45 13.88
N GLY A 88 28.18 -19.70 14.91
CA GLY A 88 27.63 -18.36 14.78
C GLY A 88 27.02 -17.85 16.08
N VAL A 89 27.34 -16.62 16.49
CA VAL A 89 26.76 -15.92 17.66
C VAL A 89 25.36 -15.39 17.32
N ALA A 90 24.49 -16.22 16.74
CA ALA A 90 23.10 -15.83 16.49
C ALA A 90 22.30 -15.95 17.80
N GLN A 91 21.55 -14.91 18.18
CA GLN A 91 20.72 -14.95 19.38
C GLN A 91 19.63 -16.02 19.23
N PRO A 92 19.31 -16.81 20.27
CA PRO A 92 18.48 -18.02 20.14
C PRO A 92 17.04 -17.87 19.62
N GLY A 93 16.55 -16.66 19.35
CA GLY A 93 15.22 -16.39 18.79
C GLY A 93 15.19 -15.68 17.44
N SER A 94 16.34 -15.24 16.91
CA SER A 94 16.39 -14.43 15.66
C SER A 94 15.93 -15.16 14.41
N GLU A 95 15.75 -16.48 14.52
CA GLU A 95 15.27 -17.33 13.45
C GLU A 95 13.83 -17.78 13.67
N ALA A 96 13.15 -17.47 14.77
CA ALA A 96 11.78 -17.94 15.01
C ALA A 96 10.70 -16.99 14.45
N VAL A 97 9.57 -17.55 14.02
CA VAL A 97 8.35 -16.79 13.76
C VAL A 97 7.46 -16.84 14.99
N VAL A 98 6.95 -15.70 15.45
CA VAL A 98 6.03 -15.62 16.58
C VAL A 98 4.64 -15.24 16.08
N LEU A 99 3.63 -16.02 16.47
CA LEU A 99 2.23 -15.80 16.14
C LEU A 99 1.43 -15.55 17.43
N GLY A 100 0.88 -14.35 17.58
CA GLY A 100 -0.07 -14.04 18.65
C GLY A 100 -1.51 -14.29 18.22
N PHE A 101 -2.32 -14.93 19.06
CA PHE A 101 -3.75 -15.06 18.77
C PHE A 101 -4.50 -13.78 19.12
N ALA A 102 -5.25 -13.24 18.15
CA ALA A 102 -6.19 -12.18 18.45
C ALA A 102 -7.34 -12.71 19.31
N GLU A 103 -7.81 -11.96 20.30
CA GLU A 103 -7.47 -10.55 20.54
C GLU A 103 -6.44 -10.37 21.67
N THR A 104 -6.51 -11.17 22.73
CA THR A 104 -5.80 -10.90 23.99
C THR A 104 -4.28 -11.08 23.90
N ALA A 105 -3.81 -11.98 23.05
CA ALA A 105 -2.40 -12.33 22.95
C ALA A 105 -1.65 -11.54 21.88
N THR A 106 -2.26 -10.54 21.21
CA THR A 106 -1.52 -9.71 20.25
C THR A 106 -0.42 -8.90 20.95
N GLY A 107 -0.75 -8.16 22.00
CA GLY A 107 0.26 -7.40 22.77
C GLY A 107 1.32 -8.30 23.44
N LEU A 108 0.89 -9.43 24.01
CA LEU A 108 1.78 -10.39 24.67
C LEU A 108 2.74 -11.03 23.66
N GLY A 109 2.21 -11.53 22.54
CA GLY A 109 2.99 -12.14 21.46
C GLY A 109 4.01 -11.18 20.86
N HIS A 110 3.63 -9.91 20.68
CA HIS A 110 4.57 -8.90 20.18
C HIS A 110 5.69 -8.64 21.19
N THR A 111 5.39 -8.59 22.49
CA THR A 111 6.40 -8.43 23.54
C THR A 111 7.38 -9.62 23.55
N VAL A 112 6.86 -10.85 23.48
CA VAL A 112 7.67 -12.07 23.35
C VAL A 112 8.58 -12.00 22.11
N ALA A 113 8.02 -11.59 20.97
CA ALA A 113 8.76 -11.50 19.73
C ALA A 113 9.87 -10.46 19.77
N ALA A 114 9.58 -9.26 20.30
CA ALA A 114 10.56 -8.20 20.49
C ALA A 114 11.69 -8.66 21.43
N ARG A 115 11.34 -9.38 22.51
CA ARG A 115 12.32 -9.90 23.47
C ARG A 115 13.31 -10.87 22.84
N ILE A 116 12.81 -11.80 22.02
CA ILE A 116 13.65 -12.83 21.38
C ILE A 116 14.23 -12.38 20.04
N ARG A 117 13.96 -11.13 19.63
CA ARG A 117 14.28 -10.58 18.30
C ARG A 117 13.79 -11.47 17.16
N ALA A 118 12.56 -11.94 17.26
CA ALA A 118 11.98 -12.89 16.32
C ALA A 118 12.18 -12.43 14.86
N ARG A 119 12.39 -13.39 13.97
CA ARG A 119 12.48 -13.14 12.53
C ARG A 119 11.29 -12.34 12.02
N CYS A 120 10.09 -12.72 12.50
CA CYS A 120 8.84 -12.06 12.21
C CYS A 120 7.87 -12.30 13.36
N TYR A 121 7.17 -11.24 13.77
CA TYR A 121 5.97 -11.32 14.59
C TYR A 121 4.74 -11.10 13.71
N LEU A 122 3.75 -11.97 13.83
CA LEU A 122 2.44 -11.85 13.20
C LEU A 122 1.35 -12.05 14.27
N HIS A 123 0.17 -11.51 14.07
CA HIS A 123 -1.01 -11.99 14.80
C HIS A 123 -2.15 -12.30 13.85
N SER A 124 -3.06 -13.17 14.30
CA SER A 124 -4.33 -13.29 13.61
C SER A 124 -5.12 -11.98 13.68
N THR A 125 -5.94 -11.73 12.69
CA THR A 125 -6.85 -10.58 12.68
C THR A 125 -8.22 -11.01 12.17
N ARG A 126 -9.26 -10.30 12.60
CA ARG A 126 -10.61 -10.41 12.03
C ARG A 126 -10.92 -9.27 11.06
N ARG A 127 -9.98 -8.34 10.86
CA ARG A 127 -10.13 -7.21 9.96
C ARG A 127 -9.79 -7.65 8.54
N ASP A 128 -10.72 -7.38 7.62
CA ASP A 128 -10.45 -7.51 6.20
C ASP A 128 -9.82 -6.21 5.70
N VAL A 129 -8.57 -6.28 5.24
CA VAL A 129 -7.82 -5.14 4.75
C VAL A 129 -7.69 -5.31 3.25
N ALA A 130 -8.45 -4.53 2.48
CA ALA A 130 -8.56 -4.69 1.02
C ALA A 130 -7.22 -4.64 0.26
N ALA A 131 -6.19 -4.02 0.84
CA ALA A 131 -4.85 -3.93 0.27
C ALA A 131 -3.88 -5.04 0.72
N ALA A 132 -4.29 -5.94 1.61
CA ALA A 132 -3.46 -7.00 2.16
C ALA A 132 -3.84 -8.39 1.61
N ASP A 133 -2.83 -9.19 1.28
CA ASP A 133 -3.03 -10.59 0.87
C ASP A 133 -3.31 -11.45 2.11
N THR A 134 -4.36 -12.28 2.06
CA THR A 134 -4.64 -13.26 3.11
C THR A 134 -3.94 -14.57 2.79
N LEU A 135 -2.94 -14.93 3.60
CA LEU A 135 -2.15 -16.16 3.44
C LEU A 135 -2.92 -17.41 3.85
N ALA A 136 -3.60 -17.35 5.00
CA ALA A 136 -4.37 -18.45 5.54
C ALA A 136 -5.51 -17.93 6.42
N GLY A 137 -6.58 -18.70 6.50
CA GLY A 137 -7.64 -18.51 7.48
C GLY A 137 -7.85 -19.77 8.31
N PHE A 138 -8.19 -19.63 9.59
CA PHE A 138 -8.61 -20.75 10.42
C PHE A 138 -9.80 -20.37 11.31
N GLU A 139 -10.63 -21.37 11.62
CA GLU A 139 -11.80 -21.21 12.47
C GLU A 139 -11.43 -21.54 13.92
N GLU A 140 -11.80 -20.67 14.84
CA GLU A 140 -11.67 -20.95 16.26
C GLU A 140 -12.80 -21.91 16.69
N GLY A 141 -12.45 -23.15 17.00
CA GLY A 141 -13.39 -24.16 17.47
C GLY A 141 -14.15 -23.65 18.70
N HIS A 142 -15.47 -23.44 18.53
CA HIS A 142 -16.51 -23.04 19.52
C HIS A 142 -17.17 -21.66 19.40
N SER A 143 -17.03 -20.95 18.29
CA SER A 143 -17.95 -19.84 17.96
C SER A 143 -18.40 -19.87 16.51
N HIS A 144 -19.71 -19.96 16.29
CA HIS A 144 -20.37 -20.21 15.01
C HIS A 144 -20.21 -19.12 13.92
N ALA A 145 -19.32 -18.13 14.03
CA ALA A 145 -19.14 -17.10 12.99
C ALA A 145 -17.91 -16.19 13.22
N THR A 146 -16.66 -16.64 13.09
CA THR A 146 -15.54 -15.70 12.84
C THR A 146 -14.29 -16.41 12.33
N SER A 147 -13.95 -16.21 11.06
CA SER A 147 -12.68 -16.60 10.46
C SER A 147 -11.56 -15.68 10.94
N HIS A 148 -10.51 -16.25 11.54
CA HIS A 148 -9.26 -15.52 11.78
C HIS A 148 -8.42 -15.53 10.51
N LEU A 149 -7.87 -14.38 10.12
CA LEU A 149 -7.04 -14.17 8.93
C LEU A 149 -5.57 -13.97 9.33
N LEU A 150 -4.65 -14.45 8.49
CA LEU A 150 -3.23 -14.12 8.54
C LEU A 150 -2.86 -13.31 7.31
N GLN A 151 -2.39 -12.08 7.49
CA GLN A 151 -2.14 -11.12 6.40
C GLN A 151 -0.68 -10.59 6.35
N PRO A 152 0.34 -11.46 6.32
CA PRO A 152 1.74 -11.03 6.26
C PRO A 152 2.09 -10.33 4.94
N MET A 153 2.84 -9.22 5.00
CA MET A 153 3.20 -8.41 3.83
C MET A 153 4.72 -8.26 3.65
N PRO A 154 5.35 -8.82 2.60
CA PRO A 154 4.75 -9.77 1.63
C PRO A 154 4.51 -11.15 2.27
N ALA A 155 3.65 -11.97 1.66
CA ALA A 155 3.34 -13.32 2.15
C ALA A 155 4.60 -14.19 2.39
N ALA A 156 5.65 -13.97 1.61
CA ALA A 156 6.93 -14.67 1.69
C ALA A 156 7.65 -14.52 3.05
N ILE A 157 7.35 -13.51 3.88
CA ILE A 157 7.96 -13.41 5.23
C ILE A 157 7.55 -14.59 6.13
N PHE A 158 6.44 -15.24 5.80
CA PHE A 158 5.94 -16.41 6.51
C PHE A 158 6.34 -17.75 5.85
N ASP A 159 6.84 -17.72 4.62
CA ASP A 159 7.31 -18.91 3.88
C ASP A 159 8.74 -19.28 4.30
N ASN A 160 8.85 -20.17 5.29
CA ASN A 160 10.11 -20.68 5.84
C ASN A 160 9.83 -21.93 6.70
N ASP A 161 10.89 -22.63 7.12
CA ASP A 161 10.80 -23.88 7.90
C ASP A 161 11.28 -23.73 9.37
N VAL A 162 11.57 -22.50 9.78
CA VAL A 162 12.08 -22.17 11.11
C VAL A 162 11.04 -22.45 12.21
N PRO A 163 11.44 -22.52 13.50
CA PRO A 163 10.49 -22.75 14.60
C PRO A 163 9.38 -21.70 14.66
N MET A 164 8.17 -22.15 15.01
CA MET A 164 7.01 -21.28 15.19
C MET A 164 6.58 -21.24 16.65
N VAL A 165 6.52 -20.05 17.21
CA VAL A 165 6.08 -19.80 18.59
C VAL A 165 4.64 -19.29 18.52
N LEU A 166 3.70 -20.01 19.11
CA LEU A 166 2.32 -19.58 19.26
C LEU A 166 2.16 -19.01 20.67
N VAL A 167 1.62 -17.81 20.78
CA VAL A 167 1.48 -17.11 22.06
C VAL A 167 0.02 -16.90 22.37
N ASP A 168 -0.37 -17.31 23.57
CA ASP A 168 -1.70 -17.15 24.15
C ASP A 168 -1.62 -16.60 25.58
N ASP A 169 -2.72 -16.10 26.15
CA ASP A 169 -2.71 -15.64 27.55
C ASP A 169 -2.80 -16.80 28.55
N GLU A 170 -3.69 -17.75 28.31
CA GLU A 170 -3.88 -18.95 29.11
C GLU A 170 -3.97 -20.22 28.26
N ILE A 171 -3.50 -21.35 28.79
CA ILE A 171 -3.81 -22.67 28.22
C ILE A 171 -4.74 -23.39 29.19
N SER A 172 -5.98 -23.63 28.77
CA SER A 172 -6.95 -24.43 29.52
C SER A 172 -6.87 -25.90 29.11
N THR A 173 -7.61 -26.35 28.10
CA THR A 173 -7.42 -27.69 27.50
C THR A 173 -6.34 -27.68 26.41
N GLY A 174 -6.08 -26.52 25.80
CA GLY A 174 -5.17 -26.36 24.67
C GLY A 174 -5.71 -26.89 23.33
N ALA A 175 -6.99 -27.26 23.25
CA ALA A 175 -7.60 -27.74 22.01
C ALA A 175 -7.51 -26.71 20.88
N THR A 176 -7.84 -25.44 21.15
CA THR A 176 -7.72 -24.34 20.17
C THR A 176 -6.30 -24.19 19.63
N ALA A 177 -5.30 -24.28 20.51
CA ALA A 177 -3.90 -24.19 20.10
C ALA A 177 -3.49 -25.38 19.22
N LEU A 178 -3.94 -26.60 19.53
CA LEU A 178 -3.68 -27.78 18.69
C LEU A 178 -4.35 -27.68 17.32
N ASP A 179 -5.60 -27.22 17.26
CA ASP A 179 -6.31 -27.05 15.99
C ASP A 179 -5.64 -25.98 15.12
N ALA A 180 -5.19 -24.88 15.72
CA ALA A 180 -4.39 -23.87 15.03
C ALA A 180 -3.05 -24.45 14.52
N ILE A 181 -2.33 -25.21 15.34
CA ILE A 181 -1.08 -25.87 14.93
C ILE A 181 -1.34 -26.81 13.75
N ARG A 182 -2.38 -27.64 13.78
CA ARG A 182 -2.72 -28.56 12.67
C ARG A 182 -3.05 -27.82 11.38
N ALA A 183 -3.84 -26.74 11.46
CA ALA A 183 -4.18 -25.92 10.31
C ALA A 183 -2.94 -25.24 9.70
N LEU A 184 -2.09 -24.65 10.55
CA LEU A 184 -0.82 -24.05 10.14
C LEU A 184 0.15 -25.08 9.57
N HIS A 185 0.24 -26.27 10.18
CA HIS A 185 1.15 -27.31 9.72
C HIS A 185 0.79 -27.84 8.33
N THR A 186 -0.50 -27.80 7.96
CA THR A 186 -0.97 -28.22 6.64
C THR A 186 -0.52 -27.27 5.53
N SER A 187 -0.40 -25.97 5.81
CA SER A 187 -0.02 -24.93 4.83
C SER A 187 1.46 -24.52 4.90
N SER A 188 2.05 -24.48 6.10
CA SER A 188 3.43 -24.10 6.37
C SER A 188 4.01 -25.01 7.47
N PRO A 189 4.41 -26.26 7.11
CA PRO A 189 4.83 -27.27 8.07
C PRO A 189 6.13 -26.86 8.79
N ARG A 190 6.13 -26.92 10.12
CA ARG A 190 7.31 -26.66 10.96
C ARG A 190 7.78 -27.93 11.64
N ARG A 191 9.10 -28.05 11.80
CA ARG A 191 9.71 -29.14 12.59
C ARG A 191 9.56 -28.92 14.09
N HIS A 192 9.35 -27.68 14.52
CA HIS A 192 9.30 -27.29 15.92
C HIS A 192 8.27 -26.18 16.16
N TYR A 193 7.34 -26.47 17.05
CA TYR A 193 6.38 -25.53 17.60
C TYR A 193 6.67 -25.29 19.09
N VAL A 194 6.51 -24.05 19.53
CA VAL A 194 6.53 -23.69 20.95
C VAL A 194 5.22 -23.01 21.28
N LEU A 195 4.43 -23.56 22.19
CA LEU A 195 3.26 -22.89 22.73
C LEU A 195 3.64 -22.15 24.02
N ALA A 196 3.49 -20.83 24.03
CA ALA A 196 3.86 -19.96 25.13
C ALA A 196 2.61 -19.31 25.74
N SER A 197 2.46 -19.38 27.06
CA SER A 197 1.37 -18.70 27.78
C SER A 197 1.80 -18.10 29.10
N LEU A 198 0.99 -17.21 29.68
CA LEU A 198 1.25 -16.76 31.05
C LEU A 198 1.01 -17.91 32.04
N VAL A 199 -0.11 -18.62 31.84
CA VAL A 199 -0.51 -19.71 32.72
C VAL A 199 -0.87 -20.98 31.94
N ASP A 200 -0.52 -22.14 32.50
CA ASP A 200 -0.93 -23.46 32.01
C ASP A 200 -1.81 -24.16 33.06
N MET A 201 -3.08 -24.35 32.72
CA MET A 201 -4.12 -24.96 33.55
C MET A 201 -4.52 -26.36 33.06
N ARG A 202 -3.74 -26.96 32.15
CA ARG A 202 -4.01 -28.26 31.56
C ARG A 202 -3.97 -29.39 32.59
N THR A 203 -4.87 -30.34 32.40
CA THR A 203 -4.80 -31.63 33.07
C THR A 203 -3.73 -32.52 32.42
N GLU A 204 -3.39 -33.61 33.09
CA GLU A 204 -2.47 -34.60 32.53
C GLU A 204 -3.00 -35.26 31.24
N SER A 205 -4.32 -35.41 31.10
CA SER A 205 -4.93 -35.88 29.84
C SER A 205 -4.72 -34.89 28.69
N ASP A 206 -4.83 -33.59 28.96
CA ASP A 206 -4.63 -32.54 27.96
C ASP A 206 -3.16 -32.51 27.51
N ARG A 207 -2.21 -32.67 28.44
CA ARG A 207 -0.77 -32.75 28.13
C ARG A 207 -0.46 -33.95 27.22
N ARG A 208 -1.03 -35.12 27.48
CA ARG A 208 -0.90 -36.29 26.59
C ARG A 208 -1.49 -36.06 25.20
N ALA A 209 -2.53 -35.24 25.07
CA ALA A 209 -3.08 -34.90 23.75
C ALA A 209 -2.08 -34.10 22.89
N PHE A 210 -1.24 -33.26 23.51
CA PHE A 210 -0.15 -32.56 22.83
C PHE A 210 0.95 -33.52 22.36
N GLU A 211 1.34 -34.50 23.19
CA GLU A 211 2.29 -35.54 22.80
C GLU A 211 1.78 -36.36 21.61
N SER A 212 0.49 -36.72 21.63
CA SER A 212 -0.15 -37.42 20.51
C SER A 212 -0.17 -36.56 19.24
N ALA A 213 -0.47 -35.27 19.34
CA ALA A 213 -0.49 -34.35 18.20
C ALA A 213 0.93 -34.13 17.64
N ALA A 214 1.94 -34.04 18.49
CA ALA A 214 3.35 -33.96 18.07
C ALA A 214 3.76 -35.20 17.25
N ALA A 215 3.39 -36.40 17.73
CA ALA A 215 3.64 -37.65 17.02
C ALA A 215 2.85 -37.74 15.69
N GLU A 216 1.59 -37.32 15.69
CA GLU A 216 0.71 -37.26 14.51
C GLU A 216 1.31 -36.37 13.39
N LEU A 217 1.83 -35.20 13.76
CA LEU A 217 2.37 -34.21 12.82
C LEU A 217 3.83 -34.48 12.43
N GLY A 218 4.52 -35.41 13.10
CA GLY A 218 5.95 -35.61 12.91
C GLY A 218 6.78 -34.37 13.29
N ALA A 219 6.29 -33.57 14.24
CA ALA A 219 6.89 -32.32 14.68
C ALA A 219 7.13 -32.33 16.20
N ARG A 220 8.10 -31.52 16.67
CA ARG A 220 8.29 -31.27 18.10
C ARG A 220 7.32 -30.17 18.55
N ILE A 221 6.61 -30.38 19.66
CA ILE A 221 5.78 -29.36 20.31
C ILE A 221 6.26 -29.19 21.75
N ASP A 222 6.89 -28.06 22.07
CA ASP A 222 7.22 -27.69 23.45
C ASP A 222 6.16 -26.71 24.00
N THR A 223 5.92 -26.76 25.30
CA THR A 223 5.07 -25.77 25.99
C THR A 223 5.86 -25.04 27.06
N VAL A 224 5.76 -23.71 27.11
CA VAL A 224 6.39 -22.87 28.12
C VAL A 224 5.33 -21.96 28.76
N CYS A 225 5.41 -21.77 30.08
CA CYS A 225 4.53 -20.86 30.79
C CYS A 225 5.24 -20.21 31.97
N LEU A 226 4.75 -19.06 32.44
CA LEU A 226 5.30 -18.43 33.65
C LEU A 226 4.91 -19.21 34.91
N ALA A 227 3.68 -19.71 34.98
CA ALA A 227 3.21 -20.56 36.07
C ALA A 227 2.23 -21.62 35.58
N SER A 228 2.20 -22.77 36.26
CA SER A 228 1.21 -23.82 36.04
C SER A 228 0.37 -24.08 37.29
N GLY A 229 -0.83 -24.61 37.07
CA GLY A 229 -1.82 -24.75 38.14
C GLY A 229 -3.05 -25.52 37.68
N SER A 230 -4.14 -25.34 38.43
CA SER A 230 -5.44 -25.88 38.05
C SER A 230 -6.57 -24.98 38.52
N THR A 231 -7.70 -25.09 37.82
CA THR A 231 -8.94 -24.38 38.17
C THR A 231 -9.95 -25.37 38.71
N GLU A 232 -10.48 -25.09 39.90
CA GLU A 232 -11.56 -25.86 40.52
C GLU A 232 -12.88 -25.12 40.33
N LEU A 233 -13.81 -25.75 39.62
CA LEU A 233 -15.12 -25.20 39.28
C LEU A 233 -16.22 -25.95 40.05
N PRO A 234 -17.06 -25.26 40.82
CA PRO A 234 -18.28 -25.84 41.36
C PRO A 234 -19.24 -26.29 40.26
N ALA A 235 -19.96 -27.38 40.50
CA ALA A 235 -20.87 -27.98 39.52
C ALA A 235 -22.05 -27.05 39.15
N ASP A 236 -22.48 -26.20 40.07
CA ASP A 236 -23.60 -25.25 39.95
C ASP A 236 -23.15 -23.84 39.53
N LEU A 237 -21.88 -23.63 39.16
CA LEU A 237 -21.33 -22.30 38.88
C LEU A 237 -22.11 -21.56 37.78
N VAL A 238 -22.55 -22.25 36.72
CA VAL A 238 -23.33 -21.63 35.63
C VAL A 238 -24.66 -21.10 36.15
N ASP A 239 -25.38 -21.90 36.93
CA ASP A 239 -26.68 -21.54 37.49
C ASP A 239 -26.53 -20.42 38.53
N ALA A 240 -25.50 -20.49 39.36
CA ALA A 240 -25.20 -19.47 40.36
C ALA A 240 -24.89 -18.11 39.72
N VAL A 241 -24.12 -18.09 38.63
CA VAL A 241 -23.82 -16.85 37.87
C VAL A 241 -25.05 -16.33 37.12
N ALA A 242 -25.90 -17.22 36.60
CA ALA A 242 -27.15 -16.84 35.95
C ALA A 242 -28.15 -16.20 36.94
N ALA A 243 -28.09 -16.59 38.21
CA ALA A 243 -28.93 -16.04 39.28
C ALA A 243 -28.45 -14.67 39.82
N LEU A 244 -27.25 -14.21 39.42
CA LEU A 244 -26.76 -12.89 39.80
C LEU A 244 -27.56 -11.78 39.11
N PRO A 245 -27.74 -10.59 39.74
CA PRO A 245 -28.47 -9.48 39.16
C PRO A 245 -27.85 -8.98 37.84
N ASP A 246 -28.63 -8.26 37.03
CA ASP A 246 -28.09 -7.65 35.81
C ASP A 246 -27.02 -6.61 36.15
N PRO A 247 -25.85 -6.64 35.46
CA PRO A 247 -24.79 -5.69 35.73
C PRO A 247 -25.21 -4.28 35.29
N VAL A 248 -24.89 -3.28 36.11
CA VAL A 248 -25.04 -1.88 35.73
C VAL A 248 -23.81 -1.46 34.92
N LEU A 249 -24.02 -1.09 33.65
CA LEU A 249 -22.99 -0.65 32.72
C LEU A 249 -23.21 0.83 32.35
N ASN A 250 -22.18 1.47 31.79
CA ASN A 250 -22.22 2.85 31.30
C ASN A 250 -22.66 3.86 32.39
N PRO A 251 -21.89 3.99 33.48
CA PRO A 251 -22.21 4.98 34.51
C PRO A 251 -22.18 6.40 33.94
N THR A 252 -22.97 7.29 34.53
CA THR A 252 -23.13 8.69 34.12
C THR A 252 -22.90 9.62 35.31
N ALA A 253 -22.51 10.87 35.04
CA ALA A 253 -22.37 11.93 36.03
C ALA A 253 -23.15 13.18 35.61
N GLU A 254 -23.31 14.13 36.53
CA GLU A 254 -24.00 15.41 36.25
C GLU A 254 -23.27 16.24 35.19
N ARG A 255 -21.93 16.20 35.20
CA ARG A 255 -21.06 16.86 34.22
C ARG A 255 -20.39 15.81 33.35
N ARG A 256 -20.50 15.98 32.04
CA ARG A 256 -19.75 15.21 31.05
C ARG A 256 -18.30 15.69 31.00
N GLY A 257 -17.36 14.77 30.79
CA GLY A 257 -15.95 15.09 30.59
C GLY A 257 -15.67 15.64 29.20
N ASP A 258 -14.52 16.27 29.03
CA ASP A 258 -14.13 16.87 27.76
C ASP A 258 -13.47 15.82 26.83
N CYS A 259 -13.49 16.08 25.52
CA CYS A 259 -12.79 15.26 24.53
C CYS A 259 -11.89 16.13 23.65
N VAL A 260 -10.59 15.81 23.62
CA VAL A 260 -9.60 16.42 22.72
C VAL A 260 -9.14 15.36 21.73
N ARG A 261 -8.95 15.75 20.47
CA ARG A 261 -8.48 14.85 19.41
C ARG A 261 -7.10 15.26 18.92
N VAL A 262 -6.22 14.28 18.71
CA VAL A 262 -4.86 14.45 18.20
C VAL A 262 -4.58 13.41 17.10
N GLU A 263 -4.04 13.86 15.97
CA GLU A 263 -3.47 12.96 14.95
C GLU A 263 -2.00 12.72 15.29
N LEU A 264 -1.60 11.45 15.39
CA LEU A 264 -0.22 11.09 15.68
C LEU A 264 0.59 10.97 14.39
N PRO A 265 1.82 11.51 14.36
CA PRO A 265 2.73 11.25 13.25
C PRO A 265 3.11 9.77 13.24
N TRP A 266 2.87 9.08 12.11
CA TRP A 266 3.28 7.70 11.93
C TRP A 266 3.73 7.46 10.47
N PRO A 267 4.95 6.96 10.22
CA PRO A 267 5.41 6.67 8.85
C PRO A 267 4.64 5.51 8.22
N HIS A 268 4.24 5.66 6.95
CA HIS A 268 3.46 4.62 6.23
C HIS A 268 4.23 3.32 5.97
N ASP A 269 5.56 3.35 6.02
CA ASP A 269 6.48 2.22 5.83
C ASP A 269 6.94 1.59 7.15
N VAL A 270 6.44 2.06 8.29
CA VAL A 270 6.73 1.50 9.61
C VAL A 270 5.48 0.79 10.15
N PRO A 271 5.55 -0.52 10.47
CA PRO A 271 4.39 -1.24 10.97
C PRO A 271 3.95 -0.69 12.33
N ASP A 272 2.64 -0.45 12.50
CA ASP A 272 1.99 -0.04 13.74
C ASP A 272 1.69 -1.22 14.71
N GLY A 273 1.89 -2.44 14.24
CA GLY A 273 1.65 -3.67 14.98
C GLY A 273 2.04 -4.91 14.18
N GLY A 274 1.58 -6.08 14.63
CA GLY A 274 1.91 -7.35 14.00
C GLY A 274 0.96 -7.77 12.88
N ARG A 275 -0.10 -7.02 12.58
CA ARG A 275 -1.16 -7.42 11.63
C ARG A 275 -0.60 -7.84 10.26
N HIS A 276 0.36 -7.06 9.77
CA HIS A 276 1.02 -7.25 8.47
C HIS A 276 2.43 -7.85 8.58
N GLY A 277 2.76 -8.42 9.74
CA GLY A 277 4.12 -8.82 10.09
C GLY A 277 4.91 -7.65 10.68
N PHE A 278 5.78 -7.95 11.64
CA PHE A 278 6.77 -7.03 12.21
C PHE A 278 8.12 -7.75 12.25
N LEU A 279 9.11 -7.23 11.53
CA LEU A 279 10.44 -7.82 11.41
C LEU A 279 11.40 -7.23 12.44
N ASP A 280 12.50 -7.93 12.75
CA ASP A 280 13.56 -7.38 13.60
C ASP A 280 14.16 -6.08 13.04
N SER A 281 14.17 -5.92 11.71
CA SER A 281 14.58 -4.68 11.04
C SER A 281 13.66 -3.49 11.31
N ASP A 282 12.40 -3.74 11.64
CA ASP A 282 11.39 -2.70 11.86
C ASP A 282 11.48 -2.09 13.27
N ALA A 283 12.21 -2.74 14.17
CA ALA A 283 12.33 -2.32 15.57
C ALA A 283 12.86 -0.88 15.71
N LEU A 284 13.98 -0.53 15.05
CA LEU A 284 14.57 0.80 15.19
C LEU A 284 13.68 1.93 14.62
N PRO A 285 13.13 1.81 13.39
CA PRO A 285 12.15 2.77 12.88
C PRO A 285 10.91 2.90 13.77
N PHE A 286 10.38 1.78 14.28
CA PHE A 286 9.24 1.77 15.19
C PHE A 286 9.53 2.54 16.47
N GLU A 287 10.69 2.32 17.12
CA GLU A 287 11.09 3.08 18.30
C GLU A 287 11.19 4.59 18.05
N ALA A 288 11.64 4.98 16.86
CA ALA A 288 11.69 6.38 16.46
C ALA A 288 10.28 6.96 16.32
N ALA A 289 9.39 6.26 15.61
CA ALA A 289 8.00 6.67 15.44
C ALA A 289 7.25 6.78 16.79
N VAL A 290 7.50 5.87 17.74
CA VAL A 290 6.93 5.96 19.11
C VAL A 290 7.37 7.24 19.81
N ARG A 291 8.65 7.62 19.72
CA ARG A 291 9.15 8.88 20.33
C ARG A 291 8.52 10.11 19.69
N ASP A 292 8.35 10.10 18.38
CA ASP A 292 7.72 11.20 17.65
C ASP A 292 6.23 11.32 18.02
N ALA A 293 5.52 10.20 18.12
CA ALA A 293 4.13 10.15 18.57
C ALA A 293 3.97 10.66 20.01
N VAL A 294 4.85 10.27 20.93
CA VAL A 294 4.84 10.78 22.32
C VAL A 294 5.11 12.28 22.34
N THR A 295 6.07 12.76 21.55
CA THR A 295 6.38 14.19 21.44
C THR A 295 5.16 15.00 20.97
N ALA A 296 4.38 14.46 20.03
CA ALA A 296 3.14 15.07 19.56
C ALA A 296 2.02 15.07 20.62
N LEU A 297 1.99 14.10 21.55
CA LEU A 297 0.98 13.99 22.61
C LEU A 297 1.20 14.94 23.79
N LEU A 298 2.46 15.28 24.09
CA LEU A 298 2.79 16.05 25.31
C LEU A 298 2.07 17.39 25.43
N PRO A 299 1.95 18.24 24.37
CA PRO A 299 1.27 19.53 24.48
C PRO A 299 -0.20 19.42 24.89
N ASP A 300 -0.92 18.44 24.34
CA ASP A 300 -2.34 18.24 24.64
C ASP A 300 -2.55 17.59 26.01
N LEU A 301 -1.66 16.67 26.41
CA LEU A 301 -1.67 16.16 27.78
C LEU A 301 -1.36 17.27 28.81
N GLU A 302 -0.52 18.25 28.44
CA GLU A 302 -0.26 19.43 29.27
C GLU A 302 -1.45 20.39 29.33
N SER A 303 -2.19 20.58 28.23
CA SER A 303 -3.36 21.47 28.21
C SER A 303 -4.52 20.96 29.08
N ILE A 304 -4.62 19.64 29.26
CA ILE A 304 -5.61 18.97 30.13
C ILE A 304 -5.16 18.92 31.61
N ARG A 305 -3.94 19.38 31.93
CA ARG A 305 -3.49 19.52 33.33
C ARG A 305 -4.24 20.66 34.04
N ALA A 306 -4.51 20.46 35.32
CA ALA A 306 -4.90 21.56 36.19
C ALA A 306 -3.76 22.59 36.28
N ALA A 307 -4.06 23.87 36.01
CA ALA A 307 -3.07 24.94 36.02
C ALA A 307 -2.29 24.98 37.35
N GLY A 308 -0.98 24.75 37.29
CA GLY A 308 -0.07 24.80 38.45
C GLY A 308 0.00 23.53 39.32
N GLY A 309 -0.67 22.43 38.94
CA GLY A 309 -0.64 21.14 39.64
C GLY A 309 0.34 20.10 39.04
N PRO A 310 0.60 18.98 39.75
CA PRO A 310 1.31 17.83 39.19
C PRO A 310 0.56 17.25 37.97
N PRO A 311 1.23 16.50 37.07
CA PRO A 311 0.56 15.81 35.96
C PRO A 311 -0.59 14.96 36.49
N ARG A 312 -1.77 15.07 35.86
CA ARG A 312 -2.81 14.06 36.04
C ARG A 312 -2.27 12.71 35.54
N PRO A 313 -2.56 11.61 36.24
CA PRO A 313 -2.24 10.30 35.71
C PRO A 313 -2.97 10.05 34.38
N VAL A 314 -2.40 9.19 33.55
CA VAL A 314 -2.96 8.80 32.27
C VAL A 314 -3.26 7.31 32.26
N ILE A 315 -4.44 6.92 31.79
CA ILE A 315 -4.72 5.54 31.40
C ILE A 315 -4.74 5.49 29.88
N VAL A 316 -3.72 4.86 29.30
CA VAL A 316 -3.65 4.59 27.87
C VAL A 316 -4.53 3.40 27.56
N ILE A 317 -5.54 3.61 26.72
CA ILE A 317 -6.52 2.62 26.29
C ILE A 317 -6.26 2.27 24.83
N ALA A 318 -5.73 1.07 24.61
CA ALA A 318 -5.56 0.48 23.29
C ALA A 318 -6.91 -0.02 22.74
N HIS A 319 -7.08 0.04 21.42
CA HIS A 319 -8.28 -0.48 20.77
C HIS A 319 -8.06 -1.87 20.17
N GLU A 320 -8.78 -2.84 20.73
CA GLU A 320 -8.81 -4.23 20.29
C GLU A 320 -7.42 -4.86 20.05
N GLU A 321 -7.08 -5.17 18.80
CA GLU A 321 -5.85 -5.84 18.40
C GLU A 321 -4.63 -4.91 18.35
N LEU A 322 -4.82 -3.58 18.32
CA LEU A 322 -3.76 -2.56 18.36
C LEU A 322 -3.22 -2.39 19.79
N MET A 323 -2.56 -3.42 20.31
CA MET A 323 -2.14 -3.47 21.72
C MET A 323 -0.70 -2.98 21.93
N TYR A 324 0.24 -3.45 21.10
CA TYR A 324 1.67 -3.23 21.38
C TYR A 324 2.09 -1.76 21.24
N LEU A 325 1.68 -1.06 20.17
CA LEU A 325 2.01 0.35 20.00
C LEU A 325 1.49 1.23 21.17
N PRO A 326 0.22 1.15 21.57
CA PRO A 326 -0.26 1.87 22.75
C PRO A 326 0.46 1.48 24.06
N LEU A 327 0.86 0.22 24.23
CA LEU A 327 1.69 -0.21 25.36
C LEU A 327 3.06 0.49 25.36
N ARG A 328 3.68 0.63 24.19
CA ARG A 328 4.97 1.31 24.03
C ARG A 328 4.88 2.81 24.25
N ILE A 329 3.78 3.44 23.80
CA ILE A 329 3.46 4.83 24.14
C ILE A 329 3.25 4.98 25.65
N ALA A 330 2.52 4.05 26.30
CA ALA A 330 2.29 4.08 27.74
C ALA A 330 3.59 4.03 28.56
N ALA A 331 4.54 3.15 28.16
CA ALA A 331 5.87 3.10 28.77
C ALA A 331 6.66 4.39 28.54
N ALA A 332 6.68 4.91 27.31
CA ALA A 332 7.39 6.14 27.00
C ALA A 332 6.81 7.38 27.72
N LEU A 333 5.49 7.45 27.95
CA LEU A 333 4.88 8.47 28.80
C LEU A 333 5.33 8.35 30.26
N ALA A 334 5.43 7.12 30.78
CA ALA A 334 5.97 6.86 32.11
C ALA A 334 7.44 7.30 32.24
N ASP A 335 8.26 7.06 31.21
CA ASP A 335 9.66 7.55 31.16
C ASP A 335 9.76 9.08 31.14
N ASN A 336 8.74 9.77 30.61
CA ASN A 336 8.61 11.23 30.68
C ASN A 336 8.05 11.72 32.03
N GLY A 337 7.95 10.84 33.04
CA GLY A 337 7.53 11.18 34.39
C GLY A 337 6.02 11.37 34.56
N ILE A 338 5.20 10.96 33.59
CA ILE A 338 3.75 10.96 33.69
C ILE A 338 3.31 9.65 34.35
N PRO A 339 2.56 9.65 35.47
CA PRO A 339 2.04 8.41 36.02
C PRO A 339 1.10 7.74 35.02
N THR A 340 1.46 6.55 34.53
CA THR A 340 0.72 5.89 33.45
C THR A 340 0.26 4.48 33.81
N ARG A 341 -0.92 4.12 33.33
CA ARG A 341 -1.43 2.75 33.25
C ARG A 341 -1.80 2.43 31.81
N TYR A 342 -1.71 1.16 31.46
CA TYR A 342 -2.08 0.61 30.17
C TYR A 342 -3.30 -0.29 30.33
N GLN A 343 -4.25 -0.14 29.41
CA GLN A 343 -5.45 -0.96 29.31
C GLN A 343 -5.85 -1.15 27.84
N THR A 344 -6.72 -2.12 27.53
CA THR A 344 -7.34 -2.22 26.19
C THR A 344 -8.84 -2.40 26.24
N THR A 345 -9.52 -2.12 25.13
CA THR A 345 -10.89 -2.59 24.90
C THR A 345 -10.91 -4.09 24.59
N THR A 346 -12.11 -4.70 24.57
CA THR A 346 -12.30 -6.10 24.22
C THR A 346 -13.65 -6.40 23.58
N ARG A 347 -13.70 -7.43 22.74
CA ARG A 347 -14.95 -8.05 22.24
C ARG A 347 -15.67 -8.93 23.27
N SER A 348 -14.96 -9.41 24.30
CA SER A 348 -15.47 -10.44 25.21
C SER A 348 -16.32 -9.86 26.33
N PRO A 349 -17.61 -10.26 26.47
CA PRO A 349 -18.45 -9.81 27.56
C PRO A 349 -18.06 -10.53 28.87
N ALA A 350 -17.57 -9.76 29.83
CA ALA A 350 -17.38 -10.15 31.22
C ALA A 350 -18.48 -9.60 32.12
N TYR A 351 -18.74 -10.30 33.23
CA TYR A 351 -19.71 -9.89 34.25
C TYR A 351 -19.09 -8.83 35.16
N VAL A 352 -19.85 -7.76 35.44
CA VAL A 352 -19.40 -6.62 36.25
C VAL A 352 -20.13 -6.63 37.58
N LEU A 353 -19.38 -6.47 38.67
CA LEU A 353 -19.93 -6.43 40.01
C LEU A 353 -19.09 -5.51 40.90
N ASP A 354 -19.70 -4.45 41.41
CA ASP A 354 -19.02 -3.50 42.28
C ASP A 354 -18.90 -4.00 43.73
N GLU A 355 -18.18 -5.10 43.92
CA GLU A 355 -17.96 -5.74 45.22
C GLU A 355 -16.47 -5.74 45.60
N PRO A 356 -16.12 -5.46 46.87
CA PRO A 356 -14.74 -5.59 47.33
C PRO A 356 -14.20 -7.02 47.12
N GLY A 357 -13.10 -7.09 46.37
CA GLY A 357 -12.42 -8.34 46.03
C GLY A 357 -12.87 -8.99 44.72
N TYR A 358 -13.74 -8.34 43.93
CA TYR A 358 -14.02 -8.73 42.54
C TYR A 358 -13.21 -7.85 41.57
N PRO A 359 -12.60 -8.41 40.51
CA PRO A 359 -11.70 -7.66 39.63
C PRO A 359 -12.41 -6.63 38.74
N LEU A 360 -13.63 -6.91 38.28
CA LEU A 360 -14.33 -6.09 37.27
C LEU A 360 -15.49 -5.34 37.90
N ARG A 361 -15.19 -4.15 38.45
CA ARG A 361 -16.15 -3.39 39.28
C ARG A 361 -16.95 -2.36 38.50
N ARG A 362 -16.45 -1.94 37.34
CA ARG A 362 -17.12 -1.00 36.44
C ARG A 362 -17.03 -1.50 35.00
N GLY A 363 -18.05 -1.25 34.19
CA GLY A 363 -18.07 -1.67 32.80
C GLY A 363 -18.66 -0.62 31.87
N PHE A 364 -18.06 -0.51 30.71
CA PHE A 364 -18.47 0.32 29.60
C PHE A 364 -18.78 -0.59 28.42
N ARG A 365 -19.97 -0.42 27.83
CA ARG A 365 -20.44 -1.10 26.64
C ARG A 365 -20.67 -0.06 25.56
N PHE A 366 -20.01 -0.21 24.42
CA PHE A 366 -20.10 0.74 23.31
C PHE A 366 -20.30 0.04 21.97
N THR A 367 -20.78 0.79 20.99
CA THR A 367 -20.91 0.34 19.59
C THR A 367 -19.53 0.24 18.96
N ALA A 368 -19.25 -0.87 18.27
CA ALA A 368 -18.00 -1.05 17.55
C ALA A 368 -17.84 0.06 16.49
N PRO A 369 -16.66 0.72 16.39
CA PRO A 369 -16.46 1.77 15.40
C PRO A 369 -16.31 1.22 13.97
N GLU A 370 -15.86 -0.03 13.81
CA GLU A 370 -15.59 -0.68 12.53
C GLU A 370 -16.82 -1.45 12.00
N PRO A 371 -16.94 -1.65 10.67
CA PRO A 371 -18.05 -2.37 10.04
C PRO A 371 -17.95 -3.89 10.28
N ASP A 372 -18.17 -4.31 11.52
CA ASP A 372 -18.40 -5.70 11.91
C ASP A 372 -19.81 -5.78 12.52
N ALA A 373 -20.69 -6.53 11.85
CA ALA A 373 -22.12 -6.51 12.13
C ALA A 373 -22.44 -7.08 13.52
N GLU A 374 -23.18 -6.28 14.33
CA GLU A 374 -24.04 -6.69 15.46
C GLU A 374 -23.43 -6.88 16.88
N ALA A 375 -22.11 -6.97 17.10
CA ALA A 375 -21.58 -7.24 18.45
C ALA A 375 -21.01 -6.01 19.20
N PRO A 376 -21.47 -5.68 20.43
CA PRO A 376 -20.92 -4.58 21.22
C PRO A 376 -19.46 -4.84 21.63
N ARG A 377 -18.74 -3.77 21.96
CA ARG A 377 -17.41 -3.82 22.57
C ARG A 377 -17.46 -3.36 24.01
N PHE A 378 -16.43 -3.73 24.78
CA PHE A 378 -16.36 -3.50 26.21
C PHE A 378 -15.04 -2.89 26.65
N LEU A 379 -15.09 -2.10 27.72
CA LEU A 379 -13.95 -1.68 28.53
C LEU A 379 -14.35 -1.85 30.00
N TYR A 380 -13.41 -2.25 30.87
CA TYR A 380 -13.69 -2.51 32.28
C TYR A 380 -12.85 -1.61 33.19
N ASN A 381 -13.39 -1.22 34.34
CA ASN A 381 -12.78 -0.32 35.32
C ASN A 381 -12.49 1.10 34.81
N ALA A 382 -11.54 1.28 33.87
CA ALA A 382 -11.10 2.56 33.32
C ALA A 382 -10.94 3.66 34.40
N CYS A 383 -10.34 3.29 35.52
CA CYS A 383 -10.14 4.15 36.67
C CYS A 383 -8.75 3.92 37.27
N TRP A 384 -8.22 4.92 37.97
CA TRP A 384 -6.92 4.79 38.58
C TRP A 384 -6.97 3.73 39.71
N PRO A 385 -6.03 2.75 39.74
CA PRO A 385 -6.13 1.62 40.66
C PRO A 385 -5.78 1.96 42.12
N ASP A 386 -5.15 3.11 42.39
CA ASP A 386 -4.80 3.51 43.76
C ASP A 386 -6.05 3.89 44.57
N ARG A 387 -6.18 3.28 45.75
CA ARG A 387 -7.30 3.45 46.69
C ARG A 387 -6.97 4.43 47.81
N SER A 388 -6.06 5.36 47.57
CA SER A 388 -5.83 6.49 48.47
C SER A 388 -7.17 7.18 48.80
N ALA A 389 -7.25 7.80 49.99
CA ALA A 389 -8.48 8.44 50.45
C ALA A 389 -8.97 9.56 49.50
N ASP A 390 -8.06 10.12 48.69
CA ASP A 390 -8.37 11.07 47.64
C ASP A 390 -8.40 10.35 46.27
N PRO A 391 -9.57 10.25 45.61
CA PRO A 391 -9.68 9.66 44.29
C PRO A 391 -8.92 10.51 43.27
N VAL A 392 -7.96 9.91 42.59
CA VAL A 392 -7.23 10.57 41.50
C VAL A 392 -8.00 10.39 40.20
N ASP A 393 -8.31 11.49 39.53
CA ASP A 393 -9.04 11.50 38.26
C ASP A 393 -8.07 11.47 37.06
N PRO A 394 -7.94 10.34 36.35
CA PRO A 394 -7.01 10.20 35.26
C PRO A 394 -7.57 10.77 33.94
N VAL A 395 -6.66 11.16 33.06
CA VAL A 395 -7.00 11.38 31.64
C VAL A 395 -7.04 10.02 30.94
N LEU A 396 -8.09 9.76 30.17
CA LEU A 396 -8.22 8.55 29.37
C LEU A 396 -7.65 8.81 27.97
N LEU A 397 -6.45 8.32 27.70
CA LEU A 397 -5.81 8.42 26.39
C LEU A 397 -6.23 7.23 25.53
N VAL A 398 -7.21 7.41 24.67
CA VAL A 398 -7.70 6.36 23.75
C VAL A 398 -6.87 6.41 22.46
N ILE A 399 -6.20 5.31 22.12
CA ILE A 399 -5.40 5.20 20.90
C ILE A 399 -6.07 4.23 19.93
N VAL A 400 -6.40 4.72 18.74
CA VAL A 400 -7.02 3.96 17.64
C VAL A 400 -6.18 4.08 16.37
N ASP A 401 -6.30 3.11 15.46
CA ASP A 401 -5.78 3.24 14.10
C ASP A 401 -6.86 3.81 13.16
N SER A 402 -6.44 4.35 12.00
CA SER A 402 -7.36 4.97 11.02
C SER A 402 -8.61 4.14 10.66
N PRO A 403 -8.57 2.79 10.55
CA PRO A 403 -9.78 2.00 10.31
C PRO A 403 -10.83 2.10 11.43
N ALA A 404 -10.40 2.23 12.68
CA ALA A 404 -11.30 2.41 13.83
C ALA A 404 -11.67 3.87 14.08
N ASP A 405 -11.08 4.80 13.34
CA ASP A 405 -11.41 6.21 13.38
C ASP A 405 -12.64 6.53 12.51
N THR A 406 -13.82 6.23 13.05
CA THR A 406 -15.09 6.42 12.36
C THR A 406 -16.01 7.37 13.12
N GLU A 407 -17.04 7.89 12.45
CA GLU A 407 -18.07 8.70 13.11
C GLU A 407 -18.71 7.96 14.30
N THR A 408 -18.90 6.63 14.19
CA THR A 408 -19.44 5.76 15.24
C THR A 408 -18.61 5.78 16.53
N LEU A 409 -17.28 5.97 16.44
CA LEU A 409 -16.41 6.06 17.61
C LEU A 409 -16.81 7.22 18.55
N THR A 410 -17.28 8.32 17.97
CA THR A 410 -17.61 9.58 18.66
C THR A 410 -19.12 9.84 18.77
N ALA A 411 -19.94 9.11 18.00
CA ALA A 411 -21.39 9.19 18.05
C ALA A 411 -21.97 8.75 19.41
N ALA A 412 -23.26 9.01 19.61
CA ALA A 412 -23.99 8.52 20.79
C ALA A 412 -23.90 6.99 20.91
N GLY A 413 -23.51 6.49 22.08
CA GLY A 413 -23.23 5.08 22.33
C GLY A 413 -21.87 4.59 21.82
N GLY A 414 -21.07 5.45 21.19
CA GLY A 414 -19.67 5.19 20.82
C GLY A 414 -18.74 5.20 22.02
N LEU A 415 -17.47 4.80 21.82
CA LEU A 415 -16.49 4.71 22.90
C LEU A 415 -16.27 6.04 23.61
N VAL A 416 -16.10 7.13 22.85
CA VAL A 416 -15.85 8.46 23.43
C VAL A 416 -17.07 8.96 24.20
N ASP A 417 -18.28 8.70 23.70
CA ASP A 417 -19.51 9.07 24.39
C ASP A 417 -19.65 8.35 25.74
N VAL A 418 -19.43 7.03 25.80
CA VAL A 418 -19.57 6.28 27.05
C VAL A 418 -18.48 6.59 28.08
N LEU A 419 -17.28 6.99 27.63
CA LEU A 419 -16.17 7.35 28.52
C LEU A 419 -16.31 8.76 29.08
N THR A 420 -16.84 9.71 28.30
CA THR A 420 -17.07 11.09 28.78
C THR A 420 -18.33 11.22 29.62
N ALA A 421 -19.35 10.39 29.40
CA ALA A 421 -20.62 10.38 30.16
C ALA A 421 -20.47 10.37 31.71
N PRO A 422 -19.53 9.64 32.32
CA PRO A 422 -19.28 9.69 33.76
C PRO A 422 -18.39 10.85 34.22
N GLY A 423 -18.02 11.79 33.35
CA GLY A 423 -17.19 12.94 33.69
C GLY A 423 -15.70 12.79 33.40
N SER A 424 -15.25 11.67 32.82
CA SER A 424 -13.83 11.46 32.51
C SER A 424 -13.40 12.27 31.28
N ASP A 425 -12.24 12.94 31.37
CA ASP A 425 -11.65 13.62 30.22
C ASP A 425 -10.93 12.61 29.31
N VAL A 426 -11.21 12.70 28.02
CA VAL A 426 -10.71 11.78 26.99
C VAL A 426 -9.79 12.54 26.04
N LEU A 427 -8.60 11.97 25.80
CA LEU A 427 -7.76 12.36 24.67
C LEU A 427 -7.80 11.23 23.65
N LEU A 428 -8.43 11.49 22.50
CA LEU A 428 -8.50 10.56 21.38
C LEU A 428 -7.29 10.80 20.47
N ALA A 429 -6.38 9.84 20.42
CA ALA A 429 -5.23 9.86 19.54
C ALA A 429 -5.40 8.86 18.39
N VAL A 430 -5.24 9.33 17.16
CA VAL A 430 -5.40 8.51 15.95
C VAL A 430 -4.04 8.27 15.30
N VAL A 431 -3.73 7.01 15.03
CA VAL A 431 -2.51 6.59 14.35
C VAL A 431 -2.85 6.23 12.90
N PRO A 432 -2.20 6.86 11.90
CA PRO A 432 -2.25 6.41 10.52
C PRO A 432 -1.82 4.94 10.41
N CYS A 433 -2.71 4.07 9.92
CA CYS A 433 -2.35 2.66 9.73
C CYS A 433 -1.21 2.54 8.70
N ALA A 434 -0.26 1.63 8.96
CA ALA A 434 0.78 1.34 7.99
C ALA A 434 0.16 0.79 6.68
N ASP A 435 0.69 1.20 5.52
CA ASP A 435 0.18 0.73 4.22
C ASP A 435 0.75 -0.66 3.92
N PRO A 436 -0.07 -1.72 3.81
CA PRO A 436 0.36 -3.07 3.45
C PRO A 436 1.26 -3.12 2.21
N ARG A 437 0.99 -2.26 1.22
CA ARG A 437 1.75 -2.19 -0.05
C ARG A 437 3.09 -1.53 0.14
N ALA A 438 3.15 -0.44 0.93
CA ALA A 438 4.40 0.24 1.26
C ALA A 438 5.32 -0.65 2.11
N LEU A 439 4.77 -1.38 3.08
CA LEU A 439 5.49 -2.38 3.86
C LEU A 439 6.06 -3.48 2.96
N ALA A 440 5.23 -4.02 2.05
CA ALA A 440 5.68 -5.05 1.11
C ALA A 440 6.80 -4.55 0.19
N ALA A 441 6.67 -3.34 -0.36
CA ALA A 441 7.68 -2.72 -1.21
C ALA A 441 9.01 -2.53 -0.47
N THR A 442 8.96 -1.96 0.74
CA THR A 442 10.14 -1.72 1.58
C THR A 442 10.86 -3.02 1.93
N ARG A 443 10.11 -4.04 2.37
CA ARG A 443 10.68 -5.35 2.74
C ARG A 443 11.29 -6.07 1.55
N THR A 444 10.64 -6.03 0.39
CA THR A 444 11.15 -6.64 -0.85
C THR A 444 12.41 -5.93 -1.38
N SER A 445 12.55 -4.63 -1.14
CA SER A 445 13.79 -3.89 -1.45
C SER A 445 14.97 -4.24 -0.53
N SER A 446 14.69 -4.65 0.72
CA SER A 446 15.70 -4.97 1.73
C SER A 446 16.28 -6.38 1.59
N THR A 447 15.46 -7.37 1.22
CA THR A 447 15.86 -8.79 1.06
C THR A 447 16.73 -9.05 -0.17
N ALA A 448 16.75 -8.12 -1.14
CA ALA A 448 17.61 -8.17 -2.31
C ALA A 448 19.12 -7.97 -2.00
N ARG A 449 19.49 -7.57 -0.78
CA ARG A 449 20.90 -7.36 -0.38
C ARG A 449 21.58 -8.59 0.24
N ASP A 450 20.85 -9.63 0.65
CA ASP A 450 21.38 -10.64 1.60
C ASP A 450 21.16 -12.13 1.23
N SER A 451 20.89 -12.49 -0.02
CA SER A 451 20.76 -13.91 -0.41
C SER A 451 21.47 -14.29 -1.72
N GLY A 452 22.36 -15.30 -1.61
CA GLY A 452 23.03 -15.98 -2.72
C GLY A 452 22.10 -16.92 -3.51
N PRO A 453 22.60 -17.58 -4.57
CA PRO A 453 21.89 -17.73 -5.83
C PRO A 453 20.88 -18.88 -5.83
N GLY A 454 19.60 -18.55 -5.62
CA GLY A 454 18.43 -19.31 -6.09
C GLY A 454 17.74 -18.53 -7.21
N ARG A 455 17.48 -19.16 -8.35
CA ARG A 455 16.89 -18.52 -9.54
C ARG A 455 15.50 -17.91 -9.22
N PHE A 456 15.28 -16.71 -9.77
CA PHE A 456 14.09 -15.83 -9.71
C PHE A 456 14.04 -14.83 -8.53
N GLY A 457 14.77 -13.72 -8.67
CA GLY A 457 14.74 -12.60 -7.73
C GLY A 457 15.75 -11.51 -8.07
N GLN A 458 15.68 -10.92 -9.28
CA GLN A 458 16.41 -9.68 -9.55
C GLN A 458 15.63 -8.51 -8.92
N ALA A 459 16.32 -7.68 -8.13
CA ALA A 459 15.82 -6.36 -7.74
C ALA A 459 15.40 -5.59 -9.00
N LEU A 460 14.19 -5.02 -9.00
CA LEU A 460 13.79 -4.17 -10.10
C LEU A 460 14.51 -2.82 -10.02
N PRO A 461 14.77 -2.17 -11.16
CA PRO A 461 15.39 -0.85 -11.17
C PRO A 461 14.47 0.21 -10.55
N GLU A 462 15.06 1.22 -9.92
CA GLU A 462 14.31 2.36 -9.38
C GLU A 462 13.90 3.33 -10.50
N PRO A 463 12.74 4.00 -10.41
CA PRO A 463 12.36 5.06 -11.34
C PRO A 463 13.28 6.27 -11.23
N LEU A 464 13.48 6.97 -12.35
CA LEU A 464 14.17 8.26 -12.37
C LEU A 464 13.17 9.41 -12.26
N TYR A 465 13.64 10.56 -11.76
CA TYR A 465 12.82 11.75 -11.52
C TYR A 465 13.55 13.02 -11.93
N GLY A 466 12.80 14.08 -12.24
CA GLY A 466 13.37 15.42 -12.37
C GLY A 466 13.71 16.03 -11.00
N PRO A 467 14.73 16.92 -10.93
CA PRO A 467 15.54 17.44 -12.03
C PRO A 467 16.73 16.55 -12.40
N GLU A 468 16.95 15.42 -11.72
CA GLU A 468 18.08 14.53 -12.00
C GLU A 468 17.99 13.91 -13.39
N PHE A 469 16.77 13.55 -13.82
CA PHE A 469 16.46 12.99 -15.13
C PHE A 469 15.16 13.57 -15.70
N GLY A 470 15.31 14.35 -16.77
CA GLY A 470 14.21 15.07 -17.41
C GLY A 470 13.86 16.39 -16.70
N SER A 471 13.11 17.24 -17.40
CA SER A 471 12.76 18.59 -16.92
C SER A 471 11.36 18.76 -16.34
N TYR A 472 10.55 17.70 -16.32
CA TYR A 472 9.29 17.68 -15.58
C TYR A 472 9.56 17.65 -14.07
N ALA A 473 8.62 18.19 -13.28
CA ALA A 473 8.78 18.18 -11.84
C ALA A 473 8.73 16.74 -11.28
N ARG A 474 9.40 16.51 -10.14
CA ARG A 474 9.47 15.19 -9.48
C ARG A 474 8.10 14.57 -9.26
N ASP A 475 7.13 15.39 -8.91
CA ASP A 475 5.77 14.99 -8.62
C ASP A 475 4.88 14.95 -9.87
N GLU A 476 5.39 15.11 -11.09
CA GLU A 476 4.60 15.05 -12.33
C GLU A 476 4.71 13.70 -13.04
N VAL A 477 5.90 13.10 -13.07
CA VAL A 477 6.16 11.83 -13.75
C VAL A 477 7.34 11.08 -13.13
N ALA A 478 7.19 9.77 -12.97
CA ALA A 478 8.26 8.83 -12.69
C ALA A 478 8.71 8.13 -13.98
N TRP A 479 10.00 8.14 -14.30
CA TRP A 479 10.53 7.51 -15.51
C TRP A 479 10.96 6.07 -15.22
N LEU A 480 10.27 5.09 -15.83
CA LEU A 480 10.72 3.69 -15.83
C LEU A 480 11.68 3.50 -17.02
N LEU A 481 12.83 4.16 -16.93
CA LEU A 481 13.88 4.18 -17.95
C LEU A 481 15.26 4.11 -17.29
N THR A 482 16.23 3.56 -18.00
CA THR A 482 17.65 3.58 -17.59
C THR A 482 18.33 4.87 -18.09
N ASP A 483 19.07 5.58 -17.22
CA ASP A 483 19.79 6.79 -17.60
C ASP A 483 21.03 6.46 -18.45
N LEU A 484 20.97 6.80 -19.74
CA LEU A 484 22.08 6.66 -20.69
C LEU A 484 22.71 8.01 -21.05
N SER A 485 22.53 9.05 -20.24
CA SER A 485 22.99 10.41 -20.55
C SER A 485 24.51 10.53 -20.68
N GLY A 486 25.26 9.68 -19.95
CA GLY A 486 26.72 9.60 -20.04
C GLY A 486 27.25 8.84 -21.26
N VAL A 487 26.37 8.24 -22.07
CA VAL A 487 26.77 7.40 -23.22
C VAL A 487 26.70 8.22 -24.52
N ALA A 488 27.71 8.07 -25.37
CA ALA A 488 27.72 8.60 -26.73
C ALA A 488 26.86 7.70 -27.64
N LEU A 489 25.58 8.05 -27.77
CA LEU A 489 24.58 7.30 -28.54
C LEU A 489 24.27 7.94 -29.89
N GLU A 490 24.61 9.21 -30.04
CA GLU A 490 24.37 10.00 -31.23
C GLU A 490 25.37 9.62 -32.34
N ALA A 491 24.84 9.16 -33.47
CA ALA A 491 25.63 8.81 -34.64
C ALA A 491 25.21 9.62 -35.87
N ASP A 492 26.13 9.78 -36.83
CA ASP A 492 25.84 10.42 -38.10
C ASP A 492 24.67 9.73 -38.83
N VAL A 493 23.78 10.54 -39.40
CA VAL A 493 22.52 10.08 -39.98
C VAL A 493 22.74 9.12 -41.15
N ALA A 494 23.77 9.35 -41.98
CA ALA A 494 24.03 8.52 -43.15
C ALA A 494 24.59 7.14 -42.76
N GLU A 495 25.42 7.08 -41.72
CA GLU A 495 25.96 5.82 -41.19
C GLU A 495 24.88 5.00 -40.48
N ARG A 496 24.01 5.64 -39.69
CA ARG A 496 22.90 4.98 -38.99
C ARG A 496 21.89 4.38 -39.96
N GLU A 497 21.50 5.14 -41.00
CA GLU A 497 20.57 4.67 -42.03
C GLU A 497 21.17 3.49 -42.82
N ARG A 498 22.48 3.52 -43.13
CA ARG A 498 23.19 2.43 -43.82
C ARG A 498 23.17 1.14 -43.00
N ARG A 499 23.45 1.20 -41.69
CA ARG A 499 23.46 0.03 -40.79
C ARG A 499 22.07 -0.57 -40.55
N ILE A 500 21.05 0.28 -40.41
CA ILE A 500 19.65 -0.16 -40.29
C ILE A 500 19.19 -0.83 -41.59
N GLN A 501 19.46 -0.22 -42.74
CA GLN A 501 19.07 -0.79 -44.04
C GLN A 501 19.84 -2.07 -44.41
N ALA A 502 21.05 -2.26 -43.86
CA ALA A 502 21.82 -3.49 -43.99
C ALA A 502 21.38 -4.60 -43.01
N GLY A 503 20.45 -4.32 -42.09
CA GLY A 503 19.99 -5.27 -41.07
C GLY A 503 20.99 -5.53 -39.94
N VAL A 504 22.05 -4.72 -39.85
CA VAL A 504 23.17 -4.90 -38.90
C VAL A 504 22.89 -4.22 -37.54
N ALA A 505 21.91 -3.32 -37.47
CA ALA A 505 21.51 -2.64 -36.23
C ALA A 505 20.02 -2.24 -36.27
N HIS A 506 19.34 -2.26 -35.13
CA HIS A 506 17.99 -1.74 -34.99
C HIS A 506 17.99 -0.22 -34.75
N TYR A 507 16.93 0.49 -35.19
CA TYR A 507 16.85 1.95 -35.02
C TYR A 507 16.83 2.37 -33.55
N ALA A 508 16.39 1.50 -32.65
CA ALA A 508 16.33 1.74 -31.22
C ALA A 508 17.69 1.58 -30.52
N GLU A 509 18.74 1.10 -31.19
CA GLU A 509 20.06 0.88 -30.57
C GLU A 509 20.91 2.16 -30.50
N SER A 510 20.53 3.23 -31.21
CA SER A 510 21.25 4.51 -31.30
C SER A 510 20.32 5.70 -31.54
N LEU A 511 20.77 6.90 -31.18
CA LEU A 511 20.00 8.14 -31.30
C LEU A 511 20.46 8.96 -32.51
N PRO A 512 19.54 9.64 -33.23
CA PRO A 512 19.92 10.70 -34.15
C PRO A 512 20.39 11.94 -33.36
N VAL A 513 21.27 12.75 -33.95
CA VAL A 513 21.62 14.07 -33.39
C VAL A 513 20.34 14.91 -33.23
N GLU A 514 20.19 15.50 -32.04
CA GLU A 514 19.01 16.27 -31.68
C GLU A 514 18.95 17.60 -32.46
N TYR A 515 17.99 17.71 -33.38
CA TYR A 515 17.80 18.93 -34.18
C TYR A 515 17.42 20.12 -33.31
N GLN A 516 18.23 21.18 -33.37
CA GLN A 516 17.96 22.47 -32.73
C GLN A 516 17.21 23.38 -33.71
N PRO A 517 15.97 23.78 -33.40
CA PRO A 517 15.18 24.62 -34.29
C PRO A 517 15.71 26.06 -34.33
N ASP A 518 15.59 26.68 -35.51
CA ASP A 518 15.91 28.10 -35.72
C ASP A 518 14.87 29.02 -35.07
N ALA A 519 15.15 30.34 -35.10
CA ALA A 519 14.27 31.34 -34.50
C ALA A 519 12.85 31.35 -35.11
N ALA A 520 12.75 31.18 -36.44
CA ALA A 520 11.47 31.16 -37.14
C ALA A 520 10.59 29.96 -36.71
N TYR A 521 11.20 28.82 -36.42
CA TYR A 521 10.48 27.64 -35.95
C TYR A 521 10.04 27.74 -34.48
N ARG A 522 10.80 28.46 -33.65
CA ARG A 522 10.37 28.76 -32.27
C ARG A 522 9.17 29.72 -32.26
N GLU A 523 9.16 30.70 -33.16
CA GLU A 523 8.01 31.59 -33.35
C GLU A 523 6.76 30.81 -33.79
N LEU A 524 6.91 29.85 -34.71
CA LEU A 524 5.82 28.95 -35.09
C LEU A 524 5.27 28.15 -33.89
N PHE A 525 6.16 27.63 -33.02
CA PHE A 525 5.71 26.95 -31.80
C PHE A 525 4.89 27.87 -30.90
N ASP A 526 5.36 29.11 -30.68
CA ASP A 526 4.68 30.08 -29.82
C ASP A 526 3.29 30.47 -30.37
N THR A 527 3.19 30.71 -31.68
CA THR A 527 1.90 30.96 -32.36
C THR A 527 0.96 29.76 -32.22
N VAL A 528 1.44 28.55 -32.54
CA VAL A 528 0.62 27.34 -32.47
C VAL A 528 0.17 27.05 -31.05
N LEU A 529 1.02 27.24 -30.05
CA LEU A 529 0.66 27.06 -28.65
C LEU A 529 -0.45 28.03 -28.24
N ALA A 530 -0.29 29.33 -28.55
CA ALA A 530 -1.29 30.34 -28.21
C ALA A 530 -2.66 30.07 -28.87
N GLU A 531 -2.66 29.63 -30.13
CA GLU A 531 -3.89 29.36 -30.89
C GLU A 531 -4.56 28.03 -30.50
N SER A 532 -3.79 27.02 -30.08
CA SER A 532 -4.29 25.67 -29.82
C SER A 532 -4.47 25.31 -28.34
N ALA A 533 -3.95 26.10 -27.39
CA ALA A 533 -3.97 25.78 -25.96
C ALA A 533 -5.37 25.45 -25.42
N GLU A 534 -6.40 26.23 -25.75
CA GLU A 534 -7.78 25.93 -25.30
C GLU A 534 -8.30 24.62 -25.90
N ARG A 535 -8.02 24.36 -27.18
CA ARG A 535 -8.43 23.12 -27.85
C ARG A 535 -7.74 21.90 -27.23
N LEU A 536 -6.45 22.03 -26.90
CA LEU A 536 -5.69 21.00 -26.20
C LEU A 536 -6.23 20.76 -24.79
N ALA A 537 -6.51 21.82 -24.03
CA ALA A 537 -7.09 21.73 -22.70
C ALA A 537 -8.42 20.98 -22.70
N LEU A 538 -9.31 21.28 -23.66
CA LEU A 538 -10.58 20.58 -23.82
C LEU A 538 -10.38 19.10 -24.16
N ALA A 539 -9.45 18.76 -25.05
CA ALA A 539 -9.15 17.38 -25.41
C ALA A 539 -8.53 16.59 -24.23
N VAL A 540 -7.61 17.19 -23.47
CA VAL A 540 -7.03 16.61 -22.24
C VAL A 540 -8.12 16.34 -21.21
N ALA A 541 -8.94 17.34 -20.90
CA ALA A 541 -10.01 17.21 -19.93
C ALA A 541 -11.02 16.13 -20.35
N THR A 542 -11.36 16.08 -21.66
CA THR A 542 -12.27 15.07 -22.20
C THR A 542 -11.71 13.66 -22.06
N VAL A 543 -10.45 13.41 -22.42
CA VAL A 543 -9.86 12.07 -22.30
C VAL A 543 -9.67 11.67 -20.84
N ALA A 544 -9.29 12.60 -19.95
CA ALA A 544 -9.17 12.33 -18.53
C ALA A 544 -10.51 11.94 -17.89
N GLU A 545 -11.58 12.69 -18.16
CA GLU A 545 -12.92 12.37 -17.64
C GLU A 545 -13.50 11.08 -18.27
N LEU A 546 -13.20 10.80 -19.55
CA LEU A 546 -13.57 9.51 -20.16
C LEU A 546 -12.86 8.34 -19.47
N VAL A 547 -11.57 8.47 -19.18
CA VAL A 547 -10.81 7.45 -18.43
C VAL A 547 -11.45 7.21 -17.07
N VAL A 548 -11.77 8.28 -16.31
CA VAL A 548 -12.43 8.14 -15.00
C VAL A 548 -13.82 7.51 -15.12
N ALA A 549 -14.59 7.88 -16.13
CA ALA A 549 -15.92 7.30 -16.36
C ALA A 549 -15.87 5.80 -16.71
N GLU A 550 -14.78 5.35 -17.33
CA GLU A 550 -14.61 3.96 -17.80
C GLU A 550 -13.88 3.07 -16.78
N ARG A 551 -12.98 3.65 -15.97
CA ARG A 551 -12.04 2.90 -15.11
C ARG A 551 -12.18 3.22 -13.62
N GLY A 552 -12.95 4.25 -13.24
CA GLY A 552 -13.07 4.72 -11.86
C GLY A 552 -12.05 5.81 -11.52
N SER A 553 -12.01 6.24 -10.25
CA SER A 553 -11.11 7.30 -9.76
C SER A 553 -9.69 6.80 -9.41
N GLU A 554 -9.54 5.51 -9.14
CA GLU A 554 -8.26 4.88 -8.72
C GLU A 554 -7.34 4.58 -9.91
N VAL A 555 -7.15 5.52 -10.83
CA VAL A 555 -6.40 5.30 -12.08
C VAL A 555 -4.90 5.58 -11.96
N VAL A 556 -4.09 4.74 -12.61
CA VAL A 556 -2.63 4.92 -12.75
C VAL A 556 -2.31 5.25 -14.20
N LEU A 557 -1.78 6.44 -14.45
CA LEU A 557 -1.44 6.87 -15.80
C LEU A 557 -0.06 6.34 -16.20
N VAL A 558 0.03 5.69 -17.35
CA VAL A 558 1.30 5.18 -17.89
C VAL A 558 1.51 5.73 -19.29
N SER A 559 2.27 6.81 -19.40
CA SER A 559 2.55 7.43 -20.68
C SER A 559 3.62 6.68 -21.48
N LEU A 560 3.41 6.58 -22.79
CA LEU A 560 4.44 6.14 -23.71
C LEU A 560 5.43 7.29 -23.93
N ALA A 561 6.71 7.02 -23.63
CA ALA A 561 7.74 8.05 -23.52
C ALA A 561 7.80 8.99 -24.74
N ARG A 562 8.04 10.27 -24.45
CA ARG A 562 7.99 11.44 -25.35
C ARG A 562 6.59 11.93 -25.71
N ALA A 563 5.89 11.24 -26.60
CA ALA A 563 4.64 11.79 -27.15
C ALA A 563 3.50 11.75 -26.13
N GLY A 564 3.42 10.68 -25.34
CA GLY A 564 2.43 10.53 -24.28
C GLY A 564 2.77 11.31 -23.02
N THR A 565 4.05 11.54 -22.72
CA THR A 565 4.46 12.11 -21.42
C THR A 565 3.84 13.48 -21.11
N PRO A 566 3.89 14.50 -22.00
CA PRO A 566 3.20 15.77 -21.76
C PRO A 566 1.69 15.59 -21.54
N VAL A 567 1.07 14.62 -22.22
CA VAL A 567 -0.37 14.34 -22.10
C VAL A 567 -0.68 13.70 -20.76
N GLY A 568 0.10 12.72 -20.32
CA GLY A 568 -0.05 12.11 -18.99
C GLY A 568 0.09 13.14 -17.87
N VAL A 569 1.06 14.06 -17.98
CA VAL A 569 1.21 15.17 -17.03
C VAL A 569 -0.02 16.09 -17.05
N LEU A 570 -0.51 16.48 -18.23
CA LEU A 570 -1.70 17.34 -18.36
C LEU A 570 -2.98 16.67 -17.84
N MET A 571 -3.16 15.37 -18.10
CA MET A 571 -4.27 14.59 -17.55
C MET A 571 -4.20 14.56 -16.02
N ARG A 572 -3.02 14.32 -15.46
CA ARG A 572 -2.82 14.35 -14.00
C ARG A 572 -3.12 15.72 -13.41
N ARG A 573 -2.63 16.81 -14.02
CA ARG A 573 -2.94 18.18 -13.59
C ARG A 573 -4.45 18.44 -13.60
N TRP A 574 -5.18 18.00 -14.63
CA TRP A 574 -6.64 18.10 -14.68
C TRP A 574 -7.32 17.32 -13.55
N LEU A 575 -6.94 16.05 -13.35
CA LEU A 575 -7.49 15.17 -12.33
C LEU A 575 -7.25 15.68 -10.91
N ARG A 576 -6.09 16.30 -10.64
CA ARG A 576 -5.82 16.99 -9.36
C ARG A 576 -6.82 18.11 -9.08
N THR A 577 -7.30 18.84 -10.11
CA THR A 577 -8.37 19.84 -9.92
C THR A 577 -9.72 19.22 -9.51
N ARG A 578 -9.86 17.89 -9.62
CA ARG A 578 -11.02 17.10 -9.19
C ARG A 578 -10.80 16.42 -7.81
N GLY A 579 -9.63 16.61 -7.19
CA GLY A 579 -9.26 15.91 -5.96
C GLY A 579 -8.80 14.46 -6.19
N ILE A 580 -8.48 14.07 -7.43
CA ILE A 580 -7.97 12.74 -7.77
C ILE A 580 -6.45 12.83 -7.96
N ASP A 581 -5.67 12.17 -7.11
CA ASP A 581 -4.22 12.04 -7.30
C ASP A 581 -3.90 10.72 -8.01
N ALA A 582 -3.76 10.79 -9.33
CA ALA A 582 -3.38 9.66 -10.16
C ALA A 582 -1.85 9.55 -10.27
N PRO A 583 -1.21 8.45 -9.81
CA PRO A 583 0.21 8.20 -10.08
C PRO A 583 0.48 8.22 -11.58
N HIS A 584 1.64 8.74 -12.00
CA HIS A 584 2.00 8.84 -13.40
C HIS A 584 3.43 8.34 -13.67
N TYR A 585 3.52 7.36 -14.57
CA TYR A 585 4.78 6.77 -15.04
C TYR A 585 4.99 7.02 -16.52
N ALA A 586 6.24 7.08 -16.97
CA ALA A 586 6.61 7.06 -18.39
C ALA A 586 7.43 5.81 -18.70
N VAL A 587 7.00 5.05 -19.71
CA VAL A 587 7.59 3.76 -20.11
C VAL A 587 8.04 3.74 -21.56
N SER A 588 8.97 2.85 -21.88
CA SER A 588 9.37 2.61 -23.26
C SER A 588 8.46 1.61 -23.96
N ILE A 589 8.11 1.94 -25.20
CA ILE A 589 7.66 1.00 -26.22
C ILE A 589 8.49 1.19 -27.49
N VAL A 590 8.93 0.09 -28.10
CA VAL A 590 9.71 0.10 -29.33
C VAL A 590 8.99 -0.75 -30.36
N ARG A 591 8.72 -0.18 -31.53
CA ARG A 591 8.05 -0.89 -32.61
C ARG A 591 8.85 -2.13 -33.03
N ASP A 592 8.14 -3.21 -33.32
CA ASP A 592 8.68 -4.51 -33.72
C ASP A 592 9.55 -5.17 -32.60
N ARG A 593 9.48 -4.64 -31.37
CA ARG A 593 10.24 -5.09 -30.19
C ARG A 593 9.40 -5.09 -28.90
N GLY A 594 8.20 -4.53 -28.92
CA GLY A 594 7.29 -4.50 -27.80
C GLY A 594 7.55 -3.41 -26.76
N ILE A 595 6.78 -3.50 -25.67
CA ILE A 595 6.87 -2.67 -24.49
C ILE A 595 7.89 -3.25 -23.51
N ASP A 596 8.51 -2.40 -22.70
CA ASP A 596 9.49 -2.79 -21.70
C ASP A 596 8.87 -3.71 -20.62
N ALA A 597 9.25 -4.99 -20.64
CA ALA A 597 8.76 -6.00 -19.71
C ALA A 597 9.20 -5.72 -18.26
N ALA A 598 10.39 -5.17 -18.03
CA ALA A 598 10.83 -4.82 -16.69
C ALA A 598 10.00 -3.66 -16.12
N ALA A 599 9.59 -2.71 -16.98
CA ALA A 599 8.66 -1.65 -16.60
C ALA A 599 7.25 -2.20 -16.31
N LEU A 600 6.78 -3.20 -17.07
CA LEU A 600 5.52 -3.88 -16.76
C LEU A 600 5.59 -4.67 -15.45
N ASP A 601 6.69 -5.36 -15.18
CA ASP A 601 6.94 -6.02 -13.89
C ASP A 601 6.92 -5.01 -12.74
N TYR A 602 7.53 -3.84 -12.93
CA TYR A 602 7.49 -2.75 -11.96
C TYR A 602 6.05 -2.29 -11.73
N LEU A 603 5.30 -2.00 -12.79
CA LEU A 603 3.92 -1.54 -12.68
C LEU A 603 3.03 -2.57 -11.97
N ALA A 604 3.13 -3.85 -12.33
CA ALA A 604 2.35 -4.93 -11.73
C ALA A 604 2.70 -5.19 -10.26
N ARG A 605 3.93 -4.88 -9.83
CA ARG A 605 4.35 -5.01 -8.43
C ARG A 605 3.91 -3.85 -7.54
N HIS A 606 3.63 -2.67 -8.12
CA HIS A 606 3.31 -1.47 -7.36
C HIS A 606 1.84 -1.03 -7.50
N HIS A 607 1.12 -1.50 -8.54
CA HIS A 607 -0.25 -1.10 -8.86
C HIS A 607 -1.07 -2.31 -9.32
N ASP A 608 -2.39 -2.25 -9.17
CA ASP A 608 -3.29 -3.22 -9.80
C ASP A 608 -3.21 -3.04 -11.33
N PRO A 609 -2.81 -4.07 -12.11
CA PRO A 609 -2.77 -3.99 -13.57
C PRO A 609 -4.07 -3.53 -14.24
N LYS A 610 -5.23 -3.70 -13.58
CA LYS A 610 -6.54 -3.26 -14.08
C LYS A 610 -6.76 -1.75 -14.00
N THR A 611 -6.06 -1.06 -13.10
CA THR A 611 -6.17 0.39 -12.94
C THR A 611 -5.16 1.17 -13.79
N VAL A 612 -4.21 0.47 -14.41
CA VAL A 612 -3.20 1.03 -15.30
C VAL A 612 -3.84 1.42 -16.64
N VAL A 613 -3.65 2.68 -17.02
CA VAL A 613 -4.14 3.25 -18.27
C VAL A 613 -2.95 3.74 -19.09
N PHE A 614 -2.71 3.10 -20.24
CA PHE A 614 -1.67 3.53 -21.16
C PHE A 614 -2.09 4.80 -21.91
N VAL A 615 -1.20 5.79 -21.97
CA VAL A 615 -1.47 7.12 -22.53
C VAL A 615 -0.49 7.47 -23.65
N ASP A 616 -1.00 7.96 -24.78
CA ASP A 616 -0.19 8.53 -25.86
C ASP A 616 -0.73 9.88 -26.35
N GLY A 617 0.12 10.66 -27.02
CA GLY A 617 -0.22 11.99 -27.50
C GLY A 617 -0.99 12.01 -28.82
N TRP A 618 -0.77 11.03 -29.69
CA TRP A 618 -1.42 10.98 -30.99
C TRP A 618 -1.31 9.60 -31.62
N THR A 619 -2.40 9.08 -32.17
CA THR A 619 -2.37 7.85 -32.97
C THR A 619 -2.80 8.15 -34.41
N GLY A 620 -1.92 7.80 -35.34
CA GLY A 620 -2.13 7.99 -36.77
C GLY A 620 -2.82 6.78 -37.37
N LYS A 621 -2.03 5.86 -37.92
CA LYS A 621 -2.52 4.63 -38.56
C LYS A 621 -2.61 3.44 -37.59
N GLY A 622 -2.63 3.71 -36.28
CA GLY A 622 -2.76 2.73 -35.20
C GLY A 622 -1.57 1.78 -35.03
N ALA A 623 -0.37 2.20 -35.42
CA ALA A 623 0.83 1.36 -35.29
C ALA A 623 1.17 1.04 -33.83
N ILE A 624 1.21 2.05 -32.96
CA ILE A 624 1.46 1.88 -31.52
C ILE A 624 0.30 1.18 -30.83
N THR A 625 -0.94 1.43 -31.24
CA THR A 625 -2.12 0.74 -30.71
C THR A 625 -2.02 -0.78 -30.90
N ARG A 626 -1.59 -1.24 -32.09
CA ARG A 626 -1.35 -2.68 -32.32
C ARG A 626 -0.14 -3.20 -31.56
N GLU A 627 0.99 -2.48 -31.62
CA GLU A 627 2.22 -2.88 -30.92
C GLU A 627 1.98 -3.06 -29.42
N LEU A 628 1.23 -2.16 -28.79
CA LEU A 628 0.89 -2.27 -27.36
C LEU A 628 0.04 -3.51 -27.09
N ALA A 629 -1.02 -3.73 -27.86
CA ALA A 629 -1.90 -4.87 -27.68
C ALA A 629 -1.16 -6.21 -27.87
N ASP A 630 -0.33 -6.30 -28.91
CA ASP A 630 0.48 -7.48 -29.21
C ASP A 630 1.52 -7.72 -28.10
N ALA A 631 2.23 -6.68 -27.66
CA ALA A 631 3.26 -6.80 -26.62
C ALA A 631 2.70 -7.18 -25.24
N LEU A 632 1.52 -6.65 -24.87
CA LEU A 632 0.86 -7.04 -23.62
C LEU A 632 0.35 -8.49 -23.67
N ALA A 633 -0.15 -8.94 -24.81
CA ALA A 633 -0.54 -10.35 -25.00
C ALA A 633 0.67 -11.30 -24.94
N GLU A 634 1.81 -10.90 -25.50
CA GLU A 634 3.06 -11.64 -25.40
C GLU A 634 3.58 -11.70 -23.96
N TYR A 635 3.52 -10.59 -23.23
CA TYR A 635 3.90 -10.52 -21.82
C TYR A 635 3.02 -11.39 -20.93
N GLU A 636 1.70 -11.35 -21.10
CA GLU A 636 0.76 -12.24 -20.38
C GLU A 636 1.08 -13.72 -20.68
N LYS A 637 1.30 -14.06 -21.95
CA LYS A 637 1.66 -15.42 -22.37
C LYS A 637 2.99 -15.90 -21.78
N ALA A 638 3.91 -14.98 -21.51
CA ALA A 638 5.20 -15.27 -20.85
C ALA A 638 5.09 -15.44 -19.33
N GLY A 639 3.88 -15.35 -18.75
CA GLY A 639 3.62 -15.47 -17.31
C GLY A 639 3.55 -14.13 -16.57
N GLY A 640 3.60 -13.01 -17.31
CA GLY A 640 3.43 -11.68 -16.75
C GLY A 640 1.97 -11.36 -16.39
N ALA A 641 1.78 -10.30 -15.61
CA ALA A 641 0.44 -9.84 -15.23
C ALA A 641 -0.40 -9.37 -16.43
N ARG A 642 -1.73 -9.53 -16.33
CA ARG A 642 -2.66 -9.12 -17.39
C ARG A 642 -3.04 -7.64 -17.25
N PHE A 643 -2.62 -6.83 -18.23
CA PHE A 643 -3.02 -5.42 -18.35
C PHE A 643 -4.14 -5.23 -19.37
N ASP A 644 -4.87 -4.11 -19.29
CA ASP A 644 -5.82 -3.71 -20.32
C ASP A 644 -5.08 -3.13 -21.54
N PRO A 645 -5.27 -3.66 -22.76
CA PRO A 645 -4.56 -3.21 -23.95
C PRO A 645 -5.12 -1.93 -24.58
N GLU A 646 -6.22 -1.38 -24.06
CA GLU A 646 -6.82 -0.17 -24.61
C GLU A 646 -5.97 1.08 -24.33
N LEU A 647 -5.46 1.68 -25.40
CA LEU A 647 -4.69 2.93 -25.34
C LEU A 647 -5.63 4.15 -25.26
N ALA A 648 -5.42 5.02 -24.28
CA ALA A 648 -6.03 6.35 -24.23
C ALA A 648 -5.14 7.36 -24.97
N VAL A 649 -5.72 8.17 -25.86
CA VAL A 649 -4.93 9.15 -26.64
C VAL A 649 -5.53 10.53 -26.64
N LEU A 650 -4.69 11.56 -26.67
CA LEU A 650 -5.17 12.94 -26.79
C LEU A 650 -5.92 13.16 -28.12
N ALA A 651 -5.33 12.72 -29.24
CA ALA A 651 -5.90 12.87 -30.57
C ALA A 651 -5.81 11.57 -31.41
N ASP A 652 -6.94 11.18 -32.01
CA ASP A 652 -7.04 10.01 -32.88
C ASP A 652 -7.78 10.32 -34.18
N PRO A 653 -7.14 11.03 -35.13
CA PRO A 653 -7.73 11.25 -36.45
C PRO A 653 -7.86 9.96 -37.28
N GLY A 654 -7.22 8.87 -36.86
CA GLY A 654 -7.19 7.61 -37.60
C GLY A 654 -8.34 6.64 -37.31
N GLY A 655 -9.12 6.85 -36.25
CA GLY A 655 -10.17 5.88 -35.89
C GLY A 655 -9.64 4.64 -35.18
N CYS A 656 -8.51 4.70 -34.48
CA CYS A 656 -7.77 3.52 -34.00
C CYS A 656 -8.03 3.09 -32.55
N VAL A 657 -8.52 3.97 -31.68
CA VAL A 657 -8.79 3.69 -30.26
C VAL A 657 -10.21 4.08 -29.85
N ARG A 658 -10.69 3.49 -28.74
CA ARG A 658 -12.01 3.75 -28.16
C ARG A 658 -12.03 5.00 -27.28
N THR A 659 -10.94 5.27 -26.58
CA THR A 659 -10.81 6.36 -25.59
C THR A 659 -9.89 7.44 -26.11
N TYR A 660 -10.46 8.60 -26.45
CA TYR A 660 -9.75 9.69 -27.11
C TYR A 660 -10.26 11.06 -26.66
N GLY A 661 -9.40 12.08 -26.71
CA GLY A 661 -9.77 13.48 -26.44
C GLY A 661 -10.46 14.15 -27.63
N THR A 662 -9.95 13.92 -28.85
CA THR A 662 -10.53 14.44 -30.09
C THR A 662 -10.20 13.56 -31.31
N ARG A 663 -11.04 13.65 -32.35
CA ARG A 663 -10.80 13.09 -33.69
C ARG A 663 -10.20 14.10 -34.67
N ASP A 664 -10.01 15.33 -34.23
CA ASP A 664 -9.50 16.40 -35.08
C ASP A 664 -8.02 16.19 -35.41
N ASP A 665 -7.67 16.49 -36.66
CA ASP A 665 -6.28 16.50 -37.12
C ASP A 665 -5.79 17.96 -37.22
N PHE A 666 -5.10 18.42 -36.18
CA PHE A 666 -4.50 19.75 -36.12
C PHE A 666 -3.06 19.66 -35.58
N LEU A 667 -2.29 20.73 -35.75
CA LEU A 667 -0.92 20.79 -35.25
C LEU A 667 -0.93 20.94 -33.72
N ILE A 668 -0.59 19.85 -33.02
CA ILE A 668 -0.37 19.87 -31.57
C ILE A 668 1.01 20.50 -31.31
N ALA A 669 1.10 21.49 -30.42
CA ALA A 669 2.35 22.22 -30.17
C ALA A 669 3.52 21.30 -29.75
N SER A 670 3.25 20.23 -28.98
CA SER A 670 4.24 19.21 -28.61
C SER A 670 4.82 18.44 -29.81
N ALA A 671 4.17 18.48 -30.98
CA ALA A 671 4.65 17.83 -32.18
C ALA A 671 5.72 18.64 -32.93
N CYS A 672 5.79 19.95 -32.69
CA CYS A 672 6.71 20.86 -33.38
C CYS A 672 8.15 20.56 -32.97
N LEU A 673 8.40 20.62 -31.66
CA LEU A 673 9.73 20.49 -31.10
C LEU A 673 10.00 19.02 -30.70
N ASN A 674 11.26 18.68 -30.46
CA ASN A 674 11.62 17.32 -30.08
C ASN A 674 11.70 17.18 -28.55
N SER A 675 12.87 16.84 -28.00
CA SER A 675 13.08 16.71 -26.56
C SER A 675 12.78 18.01 -25.81
N THR A 676 13.02 19.18 -26.42
CA THR A 676 12.79 20.52 -25.83
C THR A 676 11.34 20.88 -25.54
N VAL A 677 10.37 20.04 -25.88
CA VAL A 677 8.95 20.16 -25.46
C VAL A 677 8.43 18.87 -24.82
N SER A 678 9.31 17.88 -24.63
CA SER A 678 8.99 16.57 -24.08
C SER A 678 9.93 16.18 -22.94
N GLY A 679 10.21 17.14 -22.05
CA GLY A 679 10.95 16.90 -20.80
C GLY A 679 12.47 16.79 -20.98
N LEU A 680 13.02 17.23 -22.13
CA LEU A 680 14.43 17.05 -22.52
C LEU A 680 14.89 15.59 -22.59
N VAL A 681 13.96 14.64 -22.67
CA VAL A 681 14.25 13.22 -22.79
C VAL A 681 14.30 12.79 -24.26
N SER A 682 15.29 11.98 -24.61
CA SER A 682 15.46 11.42 -25.94
C SER A 682 14.35 10.43 -26.30
N ARG A 683 14.42 9.84 -27.50
CA ARG A 683 13.68 8.59 -27.75
C ARG A 683 14.24 7.49 -26.87
N THR A 684 13.43 6.48 -26.60
CA THR A 684 13.88 5.32 -25.85
C THR A 684 14.82 4.46 -26.69
N VAL A 685 15.73 3.78 -25.99
CA VAL A 685 16.85 3.04 -26.52
C VAL A 685 16.76 1.62 -26.00
N LEU A 686 16.83 0.66 -26.91
CA LEU A 686 16.94 -0.75 -26.59
C LEU A 686 18.25 -1.26 -27.20
N ASN A 687 19.24 -1.48 -26.34
CA ASN A 687 20.59 -1.87 -26.73
C ASN A 687 21.16 -2.85 -25.70
N ASP A 688 21.22 -4.13 -26.07
CA ASP A 688 21.64 -5.23 -25.19
C ASP A 688 23.10 -5.12 -24.71
N ARG A 689 23.91 -4.22 -25.29
CA ARG A 689 25.28 -3.96 -24.84
C ARG A 689 25.36 -2.91 -23.73
N LEU A 690 24.31 -2.09 -23.59
CA LEU A 690 24.23 -0.97 -22.65
C LEU A 690 23.20 -1.19 -21.55
N ILE A 691 22.25 -2.11 -21.78
CA ILE A 691 21.13 -2.39 -20.89
C ILE A 691 21.24 -3.84 -20.46
N ALA A 692 21.48 -4.07 -19.17
CA ALA A 692 21.60 -5.39 -18.60
C ALA A 692 20.23 -6.08 -18.45
N PRO A 693 20.16 -7.41 -18.44
CA PRO A 693 18.92 -8.13 -18.14
C PRO A 693 18.33 -7.67 -16.80
N GLY A 694 17.05 -7.33 -16.81
CA GLY A 694 16.33 -6.79 -15.65
C GLY A 694 16.38 -5.26 -15.51
N GLN A 695 17.10 -4.55 -16.38
CA GLN A 695 17.03 -3.08 -16.46
C GLN A 695 15.92 -2.60 -17.38
N PHE A 696 15.38 -1.41 -17.09
CA PHE A 696 14.48 -0.72 -18.02
C PHE A 696 15.22 -0.38 -19.32
N HIS A 697 14.46 -0.21 -20.40
CA HIS A 697 14.90 0.42 -21.62
C HIS A 697 15.51 1.79 -21.31
N GLY A 698 16.50 2.22 -22.09
CA GLY A 698 17.28 3.41 -21.79
C GLY A 698 16.72 4.69 -22.42
N ALA A 699 17.11 5.84 -21.90
CA ALA A 699 16.97 7.11 -22.58
C ALA A 699 18.04 8.11 -22.10
N LYS A 700 18.25 9.17 -22.87
CA LYS A 700 19.20 10.25 -22.57
C LYS A 700 18.46 11.52 -22.18
N PHE A 701 18.95 12.19 -21.14
CA PHE A 701 18.52 13.50 -20.72
C PHE A 701 19.48 14.58 -21.24
N TYR A 702 18.98 15.43 -22.14
CA TYR A 702 19.77 16.49 -22.78
C TYR A 702 19.88 17.74 -21.91
N ARG A 703 20.63 17.66 -20.80
CA ARG A 703 20.83 18.76 -19.84
C ARG A 703 21.38 20.03 -20.50
N GLU A 704 22.23 19.87 -21.52
CA GLU A 704 22.82 20.96 -22.29
C GLU A 704 21.81 21.80 -23.08
N LEU A 705 20.59 21.28 -23.29
CA LEU A 705 19.52 21.97 -23.99
C LEU A 705 18.54 22.69 -23.04
N ALA A 706 18.82 22.73 -21.74
CA ALA A 706 17.93 23.35 -20.74
C ALA A 706 17.55 24.80 -21.08
N GLY A 707 18.45 25.59 -21.66
CA GLY A 707 18.16 26.97 -22.09
C GLY A 707 17.18 27.11 -23.26
N GLN A 708 16.76 25.99 -23.86
CA GLN A 708 15.79 25.93 -24.97
C GLN A 708 14.54 25.13 -24.60
N ASP A 709 14.40 24.71 -23.34
CA ASP A 709 13.28 23.89 -22.89
C ASP A 709 12.02 24.72 -22.73
N VAL A 710 10.96 24.27 -23.37
CA VAL A 710 9.61 24.85 -23.32
C VAL A 710 8.57 23.84 -22.85
N SER A 711 9.01 22.71 -22.27
CA SER A 711 8.13 21.66 -21.74
C SER A 711 7.20 22.22 -20.67
N GLY A 712 7.73 22.93 -19.67
CA GLY A 712 6.91 23.60 -18.64
C GLY A 712 5.97 24.65 -19.22
N ARG A 713 6.45 25.49 -20.15
CA ARG A 713 5.63 26.51 -20.83
C ARG A 713 4.43 25.92 -21.57
N LEU A 714 4.60 24.78 -22.25
CA LEU A 714 3.49 24.05 -22.87
C LEU A 714 2.47 23.61 -21.81
N LEU A 715 2.94 22.97 -20.74
CA LEU A 715 2.07 22.44 -19.69
C LEU A 715 1.26 23.54 -19.02
N ASP A 716 1.90 24.66 -18.68
CA ASP A 716 1.29 25.80 -18.01
C ASP A 716 0.27 26.48 -18.91
N ALA A 717 0.62 26.79 -20.17
CA ALA A 717 -0.30 27.43 -21.11
C ALA A 717 -1.58 26.62 -21.36
N VAL A 718 -1.48 25.28 -21.37
CA VAL A 718 -2.65 24.40 -21.50
C VAL A 718 -3.43 24.32 -20.18
N SER A 719 -2.74 24.20 -19.04
CA SER A 719 -3.37 24.13 -17.71
C SER A 719 -4.16 25.41 -17.38
N ASP A 720 -3.64 26.58 -17.77
CA ASP A 720 -4.29 27.88 -17.60
C ASP A 720 -5.64 27.99 -18.34
N CYS A 721 -5.87 27.12 -19.34
CA CYS A 721 -7.14 27.06 -20.06
C CYS A 721 -8.19 26.14 -19.40
N PHE A 722 -7.85 25.39 -18.34
CA PHE A 722 -8.74 24.39 -17.73
C PHE A 722 -10.07 24.96 -17.25
N ASP A 723 -10.07 26.10 -16.57
CA ASP A 723 -11.31 26.69 -16.07
C ASP A 723 -12.22 27.23 -17.18
N ARG A 724 -11.63 27.71 -18.28
CA ARG A 724 -12.38 28.13 -19.48
C ARG A 724 -13.10 26.97 -20.15
N VAL A 725 -12.46 25.81 -20.22
CA VAL A 725 -13.04 24.64 -20.92
C VAL A 725 -13.99 23.84 -20.05
N ARG A 726 -13.85 23.91 -18.71
CA ARG A 726 -14.62 23.13 -17.72
C ARG A 726 -16.14 23.09 -17.97
N PRO A 727 -16.84 24.19 -18.32
CA PRO A 727 -18.28 24.14 -18.59
C PRO A 727 -18.67 23.26 -19.80
N ARG A 728 -17.75 23.05 -20.75
CA ARG A 728 -17.98 22.29 -21.99
C ARG A 728 -17.68 20.80 -21.82
N VAL A 729 -16.74 20.44 -20.95
CA VAL A 729 -16.23 19.06 -20.78
C VAL A 729 -17.36 18.08 -20.48
N GLY A 730 -18.23 18.37 -19.51
CA GLY A 730 -19.29 17.44 -19.13
C GLY A 730 -20.29 17.13 -20.26
N ALA A 731 -20.61 18.11 -21.10
CA ALA A 731 -21.48 17.89 -22.26
C ALA A 731 -20.77 17.05 -23.34
N GLN A 732 -19.49 17.32 -23.59
CA GLN A 732 -18.68 16.59 -24.57
C GLN A 732 -18.46 15.13 -24.16
N VAL A 733 -18.15 14.87 -22.89
CA VAL A 733 -18.00 13.52 -22.33
C VAL A 733 -19.31 12.74 -22.45
N ARG A 734 -20.45 13.33 -22.08
CA ARG A 734 -21.77 12.68 -22.24
C ARG A 734 -22.08 12.34 -23.70
N ALA A 735 -21.79 13.25 -24.63
CA ALA A 735 -22.00 13.00 -26.05
C ALA A 735 -21.13 11.83 -26.57
N LEU A 736 -19.87 11.76 -26.13
CA LEU A 736 -18.94 10.69 -26.51
C LEU A 736 -19.32 9.35 -25.88
N LEU A 737 -19.76 9.33 -24.61
CA LEU A 737 -20.23 8.11 -23.94
C LEU A 737 -21.50 7.55 -24.60
N ALA A 738 -22.35 8.41 -25.18
CA ALA A 738 -23.56 8.00 -25.90
C ALA A 738 -23.31 7.59 -27.37
N ALA A 739 -22.16 7.95 -27.94
CA ALA A 739 -21.81 7.63 -29.33
C ALA A 739 -21.18 6.24 -29.47
N ASP A 740 -21.30 5.64 -30.66
CA ASP A 740 -20.49 4.47 -31.01
C ASP A 740 -19.03 4.89 -31.19
N ARG A 741 -18.17 4.42 -30.30
CA ARG A 741 -16.73 4.71 -30.28
C ARG A 741 -15.89 3.51 -30.72
N THR A 742 -16.49 2.52 -31.37
CA THR A 742 -15.77 1.34 -31.88
C THR A 742 -14.68 1.77 -32.88
N PRO A 743 -13.42 1.32 -32.71
CA PRO A 743 -12.35 1.63 -33.66
C PRO A 743 -12.66 1.19 -35.09
N THR A 744 -12.64 2.14 -36.03
CA THR A 744 -12.96 1.91 -37.45
C THR A 744 -11.73 1.67 -38.32
N TRP A 745 -10.54 2.04 -37.84
CA TRP A 745 -9.28 1.96 -38.57
C TRP A 745 -9.30 2.69 -39.93
N ALA A 746 -10.15 3.71 -40.07
CA ALA A 746 -10.33 4.48 -41.31
C ALA A 746 -9.02 5.12 -41.81
N GLY A 747 -8.15 5.53 -40.88
CA GLY A 747 -6.83 6.08 -41.17
C GLY A 747 -5.91 5.10 -41.89
N TRP A 748 -5.90 3.82 -41.46
CA TRP A 748 -5.15 2.77 -42.13
C TRP A 748 -5.64 2.55 -43.56
N ALA A 749 -6.95 2.45 -43.75
CA ALA A 749 -7.56 2.30 -45.07
C ALA A 749 -7.22 3.48 -46.00
N SER A 750 -7.24 4.72 -45.46
CA SER A 750 -6.84 5.91 -46.22
C SER A 750 -5.37 5.90 -46.63
N VAL A 751 -4.48 5.45 -45.76
CA VAL A 751 -3.04 5.32 -46.05
C VAL A 751 -2.78 4.28 -47.14
N GLU A 752 -3.45 3.12 -47.10
CA GLU A 752 -3.32 2.09 -48.14
C GLU A 752 -3.86 2.58 -49.49
N ARG A 753 -5.00 3.29 -49.52
CA ARG A 753 -5.53 3.89 -50.76
C ARG A 753 -4.52 4.85 -51.40
N VAL A 754 -3.94 5.75 -50.60
CA VAL A 754 -2.91 6.70 -51.06
C VAL A 754 -1.68 5.95 -51.54
N ARG A 755 -1.20 4.96 -50.77
CA ARG A 755 -0.05 4.14 -51.16
C ARG A 755 -0.27 3.46 -52.51
N ALA A 756 -1.43 2.84 -52.72
CA ALA A 756 -1.77 2.19 -53.98
C ALA A 756 -1.91 3.18 -55.14
N HIS A 757 -2.60 4.30 -54.93
CA HIS A 757 -2.85 5.31 -55.96
C HIS A 757 -1.57 5.96 -56.49
N TYR A 758 -0.62 6.29 -55.60
CA TYR A 758 0.64 6.93 -55.99
C TYR A 758 1.80 5.95 -56.19
N GLY A 759 1.53 4.63 -56.25
CA GLY A 759 2.56 3.61 -56.53
C GLY A 759 3.68 3.53 -55.49
N ILE A 760 3.36 3.81 -54.22
CA ILE A 760 4.35 3.86 -53.14
C ILE A 760 4.66 2.42 -52.67
N SER A 761 5.95 2.09 -52.59
CA SER A 761 6.42 0.75 -52.22
C SER A 761 5.96 0.30 -50.83
N SER A 762 5.85 1.24 -49.88
CA SER A 762 5.47 0.97 -48.49
C SER A 762 4.62 2.08 -47.87
N VAL A 763 3.65 1.69 -47.03
CA VAL A 763 2.88 2.60 -46.17
C VAL A 763 3.73 3.40 -45.18
N ASN A 764 5.02 3.08 -45.01
CA ASN A 764 5.93 3.86 -44.18
C ASN A 764 6.34 5.20 -44.83
N PHE A 765 6.20 5.32 -46.15
CA PHE A 765 6.49 6.55 -46.91
C PHE A 765 5.28 7.48 -47.05
N VAL A 766 4.11 7.04 -46.57
CA VAL A 766 2.92 7.87 -46.41
C VAL A 766 2.87 8.33 -44.95
N LYS A 767 2.95 9.64 -44.72
CA LYS A 767 2.99 10.24 -43.39
C LYS A 767 1.70 11.02 -43.13
N PRO A 768 0.70 10.40 -42.50
CA PRO A 768 -0.61 11.02 -42.30
C PRO A 768 -0.61 11.97 -41.13
N GLY A 769 -1.36 13.06 -41.24
CA GLY A 769 -1.56 14.03 -40.17
C GLY A 769 -0.77 15.32 -40.37
N VAL A 770 -1.27 16.39 -39.75
CA VAL A 770 -0.65 17.73 -39.82
C VAL A 770 0.75 17.73 -39.22
N GLY A 771 0.93 17.13 -38.04
CA GLY A 771 2.23 17.06 -37.36
C GLY A 771 3.28 16.24 -38.14
N GLU A 772 2.89 15.07 -38.65
CA GLU A 772 3.80 14.21 -39.43
C GLU A 772 4.15 14.83 -40.79
N THR A 773 3.19 15.48 -41.46
CA THR A 773 3.47 16.20 -42.71
C THR A 773 4.42 17.37 -42.48
N THR A 774 4.26 18.09 -41.37
CA THR A 774 5.19 19.15 -40.94
C THR A 774 6.61 18.59 -40.76
N ARG A 775 6.76 17.44 -40.07
CA ARG A 775 8.06 16.78 -39.89
C ARG A 775 8.68 16.30 -41.20
N VAL A 776 7.87 15.82 -42.15
CA VAL A 776 8.34 15.45 -43.49
C VAL A 776 8.90 16.67 -44.21
N LEU A 777 8.15 17.78 -44.21
CA LEU A 777 8.56 19.03 -44.83
C LEU A 777 9.77 19.67 -44.15
N LEU A 778 10.11 19.32 -42.92
CA LEU A 778 11.28 19.88 -42.24
C LEU A 778 12.50 18.96 -42.28
N ARG A 779 12.30 17.65 -42.26
CA ARG A 779 13.35 16.68 -41.89
C ARG A 779 13.53 15.55 -42.89
N ARG A 780 12.76 15.52 -43.98
CA ARG A 780 12.81 14.46 -45.01
C ARG A 780 12.89 15.07 -46.41
N VAL A 781 12.88 14.20 -47.41
CA VAL A 781 12.80 14.54 -48.83
C VAL A 781 11.36 14.26 -49.32
N PRO A 782 10.43 15.22 -49.12
CA PRO A 782 9.09 15.14 -49.68
C PRO A 782 9.14 15.26 -51.20
N TRP A 783 8.24 14.55 -51.89
CA TRP A 783 7.97 14.82 -53.32
C TRP A 783 6.57 15.35 -53.57
N ARG A 784 5.64 15.21 -52.61
CA ARG A 784 4.27 15.71 -52.70
C ARG A 784 3.61 15.80 -51.32
N VAL A 785 2.70 16.75 -51.17
CA VAL A 785 1.80 16.88 -50.02
C VAL A 785 0.36 16.76 -50.50
N LEU A 786 -0.43 15.95 -49.82
CA LEU A 786 -1.87 15.82 -50.08
C LEU A 786 -2.62 16.58 -49.00
N VAL A 787 -3.62 17.37 -49.38
CA VAL A 787 -4.50 18.10 -48.46
C VAL A 787 -5.95 17.74 -48.73
N ARG A 788 -6.75 17.58 -47.67
CA ARG A 788 -8.18 17.25 -47.80
C ARG A 788 -8.98 18.40 -48.40
N VAL A 789 -8.62 19.61 -48.01
CA VAL A 789 -9.26 20.87 -48.41
C VAL A 789 -8.15 21.87 -48.75
N ALA A 790 -8.26 22.59 -49.87
CA ALA A 790 -7.22 23.49 -50.35
C ALA A 790 -6.79 24.52 -49.29
N ASP A 791 -7.77 25.25 -48.75
CA ASP A 791 -7.54 26.45 -47.93
C ASP A 791 -7.94 26.29 -46.46
N ALA A 792 -7.97 25.05 -45.94
CA ALA A 792 -8.24 24.83 -44.52
C ALA A 792 -7.20 25.57 -43.65
N PRO A 793 -7.61 26.17 -42.51
CA PRO A 793 -6.71 26.84 -41.58
C PRO A 793 -5.57 25.93 -41.10
N GLU A 794 -5.85 24.65 -40.85
CA GLU A 794 -4.90 23.64 -40.38
C GLU A 794 -3.76 23.36 -41.37
N HIS A 795 -3.90 23.77 -42.64
CA HIS A 795 -2.90 23.59 -43.68
C HIS A 795 -2.04 24.84 -43.91
N ALA A 796 -2.29 25.96 -43.21
CA ALA A 796 -1.63 27.24 -43.49
C ALA A 796 -0.09 27.13 -43.43
N HIS A 797 0.46 26.56 -42.36
CA HIS A 797 1.90 26.35 -42.23
C HIS A 797 2.41 25.26 -43.18
N ILE A 798 1.61 24.22 -43.47
CA ILE A 798 1.96 23.17 -44.44
C ILE A 798 2.16 23.76 -45.83
N ARG A 799 1.25 24.62 -46.29
CA ARG A 799 1.37 25.31 -47.58
C ARG A 799 2.60 26.20 -47.63
N LEU A 800 2.87 26.95 -46.57
CA LEU A 800 4.05 27.82 -46.46
C LEU A 800 5.36 27.01 -46.55
N LEU A 801 5.47 25.91 -45.81
CA LEU A 801 6.62 25.01 -45.83
C LEU A 801 6.78 24.29 -47.18
N ALA A 802 5.68 23.83 -47.78
CA ALA A 802 5.69 23.19 -49.08
C ALA A 802 6.14 24.15 -50.19
N ALA A 803 5.63 25.39 -50.19
CA ALA A 803 6.05 26.44 -51.13
C ALA A 803 7.55 26.77 -50.98
N ALA A 804 8.04 26.93 -49.74
CA ALA A 804 9.45 27.20 -49.48
C ALA A 804 10.39 26.09 -49.98
N ARG A 805 9.91 24.85 -50.04
CA ARG A 805 10.68 23.68 -50.52
C ARG A 805 10.37 23.26 -51.95
N GLY A 806 9.51 23.99 -52.66
CA GLY A 806 9.08 23.64 -54.01
C GLY A 806 8.34 22.30 -54.11
N VAL A 807 7.64 21.89 -53.05
CA VAL A 807 6.89 20.64 -52.99
C VAL A 807 5.45 20.89 -53.45
N PRO A 808 4.93 20.16 -54.45
CA PRO A 808 3.55 20.33 -54.91
C PRO A 808 2.55 19.90 -53.84
N VAL A 809 1.48 20.68 -53.71
CA VAL A 809 0.32 20.42 -52.85
C VAL A 809 -0.86 20.01 -53.74
N GLU A 810 -1.45 18.84 -53.48
CA GLU A 810 -2.56 18.27 -54.23
C GLU A 810 -3.79 18.10 -53.33
N VAL A 811 -4.98 18.44 -53.83
CA VAL A 811 -6.23 18.32 -53.08
C VAL A 811 -6.84 16.93 -53.29
N VAL A 812 -7.03 16.18 -52.20
CA VAL A 812 -7.62 14.84 -52.19
C VAL A 812 -8.75 14.81 -51.14
N PRO A 813 -10.01 15.03 -51.53
CA PRO A 813 -11.13 15.20 -50.59
C PRO A 813 -11.41 13.99 -49.68
N ASP A 814 -11.08 12.77 -50.13
CA ASP A 814 -11.42 11.52 -49.43
C ASP A 814 -10.35 11.06 -48.40
N LEU A 815 -9.49 11.98 -47.96
CA LEU A 815 -8.49 11.69 -46.93
C LEU A 815 -9.14 11.58 -45.55
N ALA A 816 -8.78 10.53 -44.81
CA ALA A 816 -9.14 10.43 -43.39
C ALA A 816 -8.49 11.51 -42.52
N TYR A 817 -7.39 12.10 -42.99
CA TYR A 817 -6.59 13.11 -42.30
C TYR A 817 -6.74 14.47 -42.99
N ALA A 818 -6.39 15.56 -42.30
CA ALA A 818 -6.35 16.89 -42.89
C ALA A 818 -5.31 16.94 -44.01
N CYS A 819 -4.12 16.39 -43.79
CA CYS A 819 -3.09 16.26 -44.83
C CYS A 819 -2.22 15.00 -44.70
N MET A 820 -1.49 14.67 -45.75
CA MET A 820 -0.47 13.62 -45.75
C MET A 820 0.79 14.07 -46.51
N GLY A 821 1.97 13.83 -45.93
CA GLY A 821 3.25 14.02 -46.61
C GLY A 821 3.71 12.73 -47.28
N LEU A 822 4.12 12.80 -48.55
CA LEU A 822 4.67 11.67 -49.31
C LEU A 822 6.19 11.80 -49.43
N ILE A 823 6.90 10.79 -48.93
CA ILE A 823 8.37 10.72 -48.96
C ILE A 823 8.82 10.00 -50.23
N LYS A 824 9.91 10.48 -50.85
CA LYS A 824 10.50 9.85 -52.04
C LYS A 824 11.22 8.57 -51.65
N ASP A 825 10.91 7.46 -52.33
CA ASP A 825 11.69 6.23 -52.21
C ASP A 825 13.00 6.42 -52.99
N MET A 826 14.14 6.25 -52.30
CA MET A 826 15.48 6.45 -52.88
C MET A 826 16.09 5.13 -53.39
N LYS A 827 15.34 4.01 -53.32
CA LYS A 827 15.75 2.68 -53.84
C LYS A 827 15.08 2.29 -55.16
N GLY A 828 14.37 3.21 -55.81
CA GLY A 828 13.76 3.04 -57.12
C GLY A 828 14.46 3.86 -58.20
#